data_AF-A0AA39IFI2-F1
#
_entry.id   AF-A0AA39IFI2-F1
#
_cell.length_a   1.000
_cell.length_b   1.000
_cell.length_c   1.000
_cell.angle_alpha   90.00
_cell.angle_beta   90.00
_cell.angle_gamma   90.00
#
_symmetry.space_group_name_H-M   'P 1'
#
loop_
_entity.id
_entity.type
_entity.pdbx_description
1 polymer ?
#
loop_
_entity_poly.entity_id
_entity_poly.type
_entity_poly.pdbx_seq_one_letter_code
_entity_poly.pdbx_strand_id
1 'polypeptide(L)'
;MRSTIPCLLLFLMLGYGVESLRVRYSRLPYTTKYTKNENETDEVVVNTRSECMLLAYRKNKIAFFTTKTESGLKCTVMGNIVSFTEEKHDENNALYMLDIGPSDRKYRCDDPSQMNVMTLMEGTCEAEQEMCDQLKSLHDFCKEKANNPTCTVKCPEGQKTVNGARDCCAFITDKNGTEKCCPADTHPRKSIDGLEMCCPKDGPCCPEGYKFDVERAGGNICCPHGTQINAGEVLKDPFMMSLSCCPPSMTPRSLTCCPKDFEYMASFKKCIGFIPVDLPGPQTLGEMKKLCEDLHALPVKIDNKEQNDALVEKAELYPHGAYIGLAIMDEEQKAEKRTFRWIADDSQPTYTYWLPPYPDLTHPDKALVQCVESRVRYSKWPYRLRSEKSDSKNIVKSKWECMIHAYKEKRIAYYTMMDLRGMYCNLLEDISFTDEISPKNYQAYILDTRPKEDGCQCNDTSKMDVRKFFEGPCEAGEEICNEVKRMNTYCITKANNPSCTPVECPEGQKALDGSECCYAHKHPNGTEVCCPENTRPKKIDGEDEMCCPEEGPCCREGYTFQQEQDGRDICCPNGTEFKGLHLSKPVCCPSTMVRIADSSTCHPANFQYMESFRKYIGMVKIGILWNVFGKTRVELMKLCEDENALPVKIDNKEQNDALKALNIDKTHGAAIGLAIPEGEQWGKDSFRWMADGSKPTWSNWLEGQPDNAGPTEILVKLTVDNMQWEDVAREIPTIICMAEPYEGTEKENGEYMFAKSFLLGSRRFQNGEF
;
A
#
# COMPACT_ATOMS: atom_id res chain seq x y z
N MET A 1 -52.28 16.68 49.17
CA MET A 1 -51.64 17.57 48.19
C MET A 1 -50.68 16.74 47.35
N ARG A 2 -50.87 16.84 46.03
CA ARG A 2 -50.02 16.53 44.86
C ARG A 2 -48.72 15.72 45.03
N SER A 3 -48.70 14.60 44.29
CA SER A 3 -47.81 14.31 43.15
C SER A 3 -46.30 14.11 43.37
N THR A 4 -45.85 12.86 43.22
CA THR A 4 -44.72 12.46 42.34
C THR A 4 -44.72 10.92 42.18
N ILE A 5 -44.85 10.46 40.93
CA ILE A 5 -44.89 9.08 40.41
C ILE A 5 -43.67 8.90 39.48
N PRO A 6 -43.16 7.66 39.28
CA PRO A 6 -41.75 7.37 39.10
C PRO A 6 -41.28 7.29 37.63
N CYS A 7 -40.14 7.90 37.34
CA CYS A 7 -39.41 7.75 36.06
C CYS A 7 -38.46 6.53 36.02
N LEU A 8 -38.32 5.77 37.11
CA LEU A 8 -37.27 4.74 37.19
C LEU A 8 -37.63 3.37 36.57
N LEU A 9 -38.89 3.16 36.16
CA LEU A 9 -39.34 1.87 35.60
C LEU A 9 -39.35 1.82 34.06
N LEU A 10 -39.13 2.95 33.37
CA LEU A 10 -39.13 2.97 31.90
C LEU A 10 -37.77 2.57 31.28
N PHE A 11 -36.67 2.63 32.05
CA PHE A 11 -35.33 2.33 31.53
C PHE A 11 -34.92 0.85 31.60
N LEU A 12 -35.66 0.01 32.34
CA LEU A 12 -35.32 -1.42 32.50
C LEU A 12 -36.02 -2.35 31.49
N MET A 13 -36.89 -1.84 30.61
CA MET A 13 -37.61 -2.65 29.60
C MET A 13 -37.01 -2.57 28.18
N LEU A 14 -35.95 -1.80 27.94
CA LEU A 14 -35.30 -1.67 26.62
C LEU A 14 -34.01 -2.51 26.46
N GLY A 15 -33.72 -3.42 27.40
CA GLY A 15 -32.48 -4.19 27.44
C GLY A 15 -32.58 -5.67 27.05
N TYR A 16 -33.67 -6.13 26.45
CA TYR A 16 -33.73 -7.46 25.84
C TYR A 16 -33.51 -7.31 24.33
N GLY A 17 -32.33 -7.71 23.87
CA GLY A 17 -32.04 -7.86 22.45
C GLY A 17 -33.01 -8.88 21.86
N VAL A 18 -34.03 -8.40 21.17
CA VAL A 18 -34.89 -9.25 20.37
C VAL A 18 -34.05 -9.69 19.18
N GLU A 19 -33.57 -10.93 19.17
CA GLU A 19 -33.00 -11.52 17.97
C GLU A 19 -34.05 -11.39 16.87
N SER A 20 -33.74 -10.56 15.87
CA SER A 20 -34.66 -10.31 14.76
C SER A 20 -34.80 -11.59 13.96
N LEU A 21 -35.90 -12.30 14.16
CA LEU A 21 -36.20 -13.52 13.44
C LEU A 21 -36.29 -13.21 11.95
N ARG A 22 -35.34 -13.73 11.15
CA ARG A 22 -35.30 -13.54 9.69
C ARG A 22 -36.09 -14.64 9.00
N VAL A 23 -37.37 -14.40 8.75
CA VAL A 23 -38.21 -15.29 7.94
C VAL A 23 -37.94 -15.05 6.45
N ARG A 24 -37.67 -16.12 5.69
CA ARG A 24 -37.48 -16.08 4.24
C ARG A 24 -38.59 -16.87 3.55
N TYR A 25 -38.72 -16.76 2.22
CA TYR A 25 -39.70 -17.54 1.45
C TYR A 25 -39.21 -17.83 0.03
N SER A 26 -39.65 -18.96 -0.52
CA SER A 26 -39.29 -19.45 -1.86
C SER A 26 -40.54 -19.76 -2.67
N ARG A 27 -40.53 -19.43 -3.97
CA ARG A 27 -41.63 -19.73 -4.90
C ARG A 27 -41.60 -21.21 -5.28
N LEU A 28 -42.74 -21.88 -5.28
CA LEU A 28 -42.85 -23.27 -5.75
C LEU A 28 -43.29 -23.32 -7.22
N PRO A 29 -42.70 -24.20 -8.06
CA PRO A 29 -43.06 -24.31 -9.48
C PRO A 29 -44.34 -25.12 -9.73
N TYR A 30 -44.93 -25.71 -8.68
CA TYR A 30 -46.12 -26.58 -8.77
C TYR A 30 -47.33 -25.96 -8.09
N THR A 31 -48.51 -26.25 -8.61
CA THR A 31 -49.77 -25.99 -7.90
C THR A 31 -49.96 -27.03 -6.79
N THR A 32 -50.65 -26.66 -5.72
CA THR A 32 -50.92 -27.57 -4.59
C THR A 32 -52.40 -27.68 -4.31
N LYS A 33 -52.86 -28.89 -4.02
CA LYS A 33 -54.11 -29.10 -3.29
C LYS A 33 -53.82 -28.99 -1.80
N TYR A 34 -54.64 -28.20 -1.13
CA TYR A 34 -54.60 -28.01 0.31
C TYR A 34 -56.00 -28.24 0.86
N THR A 35 -56.09 -28.70 2.11
CA THR A 35 -57.37 -28.74 2.81
C THR A 35 -57.75 -27.32 3.17
N LYS A 36 -58.80 -26.81 2.53
CA LYS A 36 -59.43 -25.55 2.92
C LYS A 36 -60.20 -25.83 4.22
N ASN A 37 -59.74 -25.28 5.34
CA ASN A 37 -60.61 -25.22 6.52
C ASN A 37 -61.78 -24.32 6.13
N GLU A 38 -62.99 -24.87 6.03
CA GLU A 38 -64.18 -24.15 5.53
C GLU A 38 -64.53 -22.91 6.38
N ASN A 39 -63.93 -22.76 7.56
CA ASN A 39 -64.14 -21.64 8.47
C ASN A 39 -62.96 -20.64 8.54
N GLU A 40 -61.89 -20.79 7.76
CA GLU A 40 -60.60 -20.14 8.07
C GLU A 40 -59.76 -19.72 6.84
N THR A 41 -60.38 -19.31 5.74
CA THR A 41 -59.62 -18.64 4.68
C THR A 41 -59.63 -17.14 4.86
N ASP A 42 -58.59 -16.66 5.52
CA ASP A 42 -58.25 -15.25 5.58
C ASP A 42 -57.59 -14.83 4.27
N GLU A 43 -58.43 -14.55 3.28
CA GLU A 43 -58.02 -13.84 2.09
C GLU A 43 -57.88 -12.35 2.44
N VAL A 44 -56.66 -11.83 2.37
CA VAL A 44 -56.36 -10.43 2.70
C VAL A 44 -55.64 -9.78 1.53
N VAL A 45 -56.04 -8.56 1.16
CA VAL A 45 -55.29 -7.78 0.17
C VAL A 45 -54.08 -7.16 0.86
N VAL A 46 -52.89 -7.46 0.38
CA VAL A 46 -51.61 -6.94 0.85
C VAL A 46 -50.90 -6.18 -0.26
N ASN A 47 -49.96 -5.29 0.11
CA ASN A 47 -49.20 -4.51 -0.86
C ASN A 47 -47.99 -5.29 -1.39
N THR A 48 -47.42 -6.17 -0.56
CA THR A 48 -46.20 -6.90 -0.90
C THR A 48 -46.27 -8.38 -0.55
N ARG A 49 -45.46 -9.20 -1.21
CA ARG A 49 -45.32 -10.63 -0.88
C ARG A 49 -44.74 -10.84 0.52
N SER A 50 -43.89 -9.93 0.97
CA SER A 50 -43.32 -9.97 2.32
C SER A 50 -44.39 -9.78 3.40
N GLU A 51 -45.41 -8.95 3.15
CA GLU A 51 -46.56 -8.84 4.06
C GLU A 51 -47.36 -10.15 4.13
N CYS A 52 -47.55 -10.83 3.00
CA CYS A 52 -48.21 -12.14 2.96
C CYS A 52 -47.41 -13.22 3.70
N MET A 53 -46.07 -13.19 3.55
CA MET A 53 -45.15 -14.07 4.28
C MET A 53 -45.26 -13.86 5.79
N LEU A 54 -45.26 -12.60 6.27
CA LEU A 54 -45.43 -12.30 7.68
C LEU A 54 -46.81 -12.72 8.20
N LEU A 55 -47.85 -12.60 7.37
CA LEU A 55 -49.20 -13.07 7.72
C LEU A 55 -49.24 -14.60 7.87
N ALA A 56 -48.59 -15.34 6.98
CA ALA A 56 -48.50 -16.80 7.05
C ALA A 56 -47.70 -17.25 8.28
N TYR A 57 -46.57 -16.60 8.54
CA TYR A 57 -45.72 -16.87 9.69
C TYR A 57 -46.47 -16.64 11.02
N ARG A 58 -47.19 -15.52 11.16
CA ARG A 58 -48.01 -15.21 12.36
C ARG A 58 -49.16 -16.20 12.59
N LYS A 59 -49.54 -16.96 11.58
CA LYS A 59 -50.60 -17.98 11.64
C LYS A 59 -50.06 -19.40 11.73
N ASN A 60 -48.75 -19.55 11.95
CA ASN A 60 -48.08 -20.85 12.05
C ASN A 60 -48.31 -21.73 10.82
N LYS A 61 -48.35 -21.11 9.63
CA LYS A 61 -48.51 -21.81 8.35
C LYS A 61 -47.23 -21.75 7.54
N ILE A 62 -46.86 -22.86 6.92
CA ILE A 62 -45.59 -23.00 6.20
C ILE A 62 -45.65 -22.51 4.75
N ALA A 63 -46.83 -22.15 4.24
CA ALA A 63 -47.02 -21.72 2.86
C ALA A 63 -48.12 -20.67 2.69
N PHE A 64 -48.01 -19.88 1.63
CA PHE A 64 -49.02 -18.91 1.23
C PHE A 64 -49.10 -18.79 -0.28
N PHE A 65 -50.26 -18.35 -0.75
CA PHE A 65 -50.56 -18.15 -2.15
C PHE A 65 -50.89 -16.67 -2.40
N THR A 66 -50.38 -16.11 -3.49
CA THR A 66 -50.71 -14.75 -3.90
C THR A 66 -51.37 -14.73 -5.26
N THR A 67 -52.51 -14.06 -5.37
CA THR A 67 -53.17 -13.74 -6.64
C THR A 67 -53.08 -12.24 -6.90
N LYS A 68 -52.61 -11.84 -8.08
CA LYS A 68 -52.61 -10.43 -8.48
C LYS A 68 -54.03 -10.01 -8.86
N THR A 69 -54.58 -9.01 -8.17
CA THR A 69 -55.86 -8.38 -8.49
C THR A 69 -55.65 -6.92 -8.91
N GLU A 70 -56.69 -6.27 -9.44
CA GLU A 70 -56.63 -4.83 -9.75
C GLU A 70 -56.38 -3.98 -8.50
N SER A 71 -56.79 -4.47 -7.32
CA SER A 71 -56.69 -3.80 -6.02
C SER A 71 -55.40 -4.08 -5.24
N GLY A 72 -54.51 -4.96 -5.71
CA GLY A 72 -53.28 -5.32 -5.01
C GLY A 72 -52.92 -6.81 -5.12
N LEU A 73 -52.16 -7.33 -4.15
CA LEU A 73 -51.87 -8.76 -4.05
C LEU A 73 -52.85 -9.40 -3.06
N LYS A 74 -53.77 -10.22 -3.55
CA LYS A 74 -54.62 -11.04 -2.69
C LYS A 74 -53.81 -12.19 -2.11
N CYS A 75 -53.52 -12.11 -0.82
CA CYS A 75 -52.82 -13.12 -0.03
C CYS A 75 -53.81 -14.14 0.52
N THR A 76 -53.54 -15.43 0.31
CA THR A 76 -54.26 -16.56 0.90
C THR A 76 -53.27 -17.40 1.69
N VAL A 77 -53.37 -17.39 3.01
CA VAL A 77 -52.55 -18.26 3.87
C VAL A 77 -53.09 -19.68 3.78
N MET A 78 -52.21 -20.66 3.55
CA MET A 78 -52.62 -22.03 3.26
C MET A 78 -52.69 -22.88 4.52
N GLY A 79 -53.72 -23.75 4.57
CA GLY A 79 -53.79 -24.84 5.55
C GLY A 79 -52.83 -25.98 5.19
N ASN A 80 -53.14 -27.19 5.67
CA ASN A 80 -52.30 -28.35 5.40
C ASN A 80 -52.23 -28.68 3.90
N ILE A 81 -51.01 -28.77 3.37
CA ILE A 81 -50.73 -29.19 1.99
C ILE A 81 -50.93 -30.71 1.92
N VAL A 82 -51.81 -31.17 1.02
CA VAL A 82 -52.15 -32.61 0.90
C VAL A 82 -51.62 -33.25 -0.38
N SER A 83 -51.35 -32.49 -1.43
CA SER A 83 -50.71 -33.00 -2.65
C SER A 83 -50.26 -31.87 -3.59
N PHE A 84 -49.35 -32.18 -4.51
CA PHE A 84 -48.95 -31.30 -5.62
C PHE A 84 -49.63 -31.74 -6.93
N THR A 85 -49.91 -30.78 -7.82
CA THR A 85 -50.44 -31.01 -9.17
C THR A 85 -49.53 -30.38 -10.22
N GLU A 86 -49.41 -31.01 -11.39
CA GLU A 86 -48.56 -30.52 -12.50
C GLU A 86 -49.17 -29.33 -13.27
N GLU A 87 -50.27 -28.73 -12.80
CA GLU A 87 -50.83 -27.56 -13.49
C GLU A 87 -49.84 -26.40 -13.40
N LYS A 88 -49.43 -25.90 -14.57
CA LYS A 88 -48.53 -24.75 -14.71
C LYS A 88 -49.15 -23.55 -14.03
N HIS A 89 -48.36 -22.85 -13.21
CA HIS A 89 -48.76 -21.59 -12.62
C HIS A 89 -49.04 -20.54 -13.69
N ASP A 90 -50.17 -19.85 -13.56
CA ASP A 90 -50.43 -18.57 -14.21
C ASP A 90 -49.52 -17.51 -13.57
N GLU A 91 -48.97 -16.57 -14.34
CA GLU A 91 -48.14 -15.47 -13.83
C GLU A 91 -48.85 -14.63 -12.75
N ASN A 92 -50.19 -14.65 -12.77
CA ASN A 92 -51.01 -13.96 -11.78
C ASN A 92 -51.17 -14.72 -10.46
N ASN A 93 -50.78 -15.99 -10.40
CA ASN A 93 -51.00 -16.90 -9.28
C ASN A 93 -49.68 -17.59 -8.89
N ALA A 94 -49.18 -17.31 -7.70
CA ALA A 94 -47.91 -17.86 -7.24
C ALA A 94 -48.02 -18.43 -5.83
N LEU A 95 -47.54 -19.67 -5.69
CA LEU A 95 -47.39 -20.37 -4.43
C LEU A 95 -45.99 -20.12 -3.84
N TYR A 96 -45.91 -19.85 -2.55
CA TYR A 96 -44.68 -19.66 -1.81
C TYR A 96 -44.65 -20.51 -0.54
N MET A 97 -43.47 -20.99 -0.18
CA MET A 97 -43.19 -21.74 1.05
C MET A 97 -42.18 -20.96 1.91
N LEU A 98 -42.39 -20.93 3.22
CA LEU A 98 -41.51 -20.25 4.16
C LEU A 98 -40.23 -21.06 4.39
N ASP A 99 -39.10 -20.38 4.39
CA ASP A 99 -37.81 -20.92 4.81
C ASP A 99 -37.56 -20.50 6.26
N ILE A 100 -37.70 -21.47 7.15
CA ILE A 100 -37.61 -21.35 8.61
C ILE A 100 -36.41 -22.12 9.18
N GLY A 101 -35.39 -22.37 8.34
CA GLY A 101 -34.13 -22.98 8.78
C GLY A 101 -33.23 -22.00 9.56
N PRO A 102 -32.20 -22.54 10.26
CA PRO A 102 -31.26 -21.73 11.04
C PRO A 102 -30.53 -20.69 10.19
N SER A 103 -30.34 -19.50 10.77
CA SER A 103 -29.81 -18.31 10.10
C SER A 103 -28.35 -18.42 9.64
N ASP A 104 -27.62 -19.44 10.12
CA ASP A 104 -26.20 -19.69 9.88
C ASP A 104 -25.90 -20.41 8.55
N ARG A 105 -26.94 -20.84 7.81
CA ARG A 105 -26.79 -21.36 6.43
C ARG A 105 -26.35 -20.23 5.50
N LYS A 106 -25.02 -20.06 5.42
CA LYS A 106 -24.30 -18.90 4.90
C LYS A 106 -24.55 -18.58 3.43
N TYR A 107 -25.15 -19.46 2.63
CA TYR A 107 -25.41 -19.21 1.21
C TYR A 107 -26.60 -20.02 0.72
N ARG A 108 -27.77 -19.38 0.57
CA ARG A 108 -28.80 -19.77 -0.41
C ARG A 108 -29.52 -18.51 -0.88
N CYS A 109 -29.04 -17.95 -1.98
CA CYS A 109 -29.80 -17.10 -2.87
C CYS A 109 -29.94 -17.82 -4.22
N ASP A 110 -30.22 -19.13 -4.17
CA ASP A 110 -30.49 -19.90 -5.39
C ASP A 110 -31.80 -19.40 -6.01
N ASP A 111 -31.89 -19.46 -7.33
CA ASP A 111 -33.12 -19.15 -8.07
C ASP A 111 -34.29 -19.95 -7.45
N PRO A 112 -35.33 -19.30 -6.89
CA PRO A 112 -36.44 -20.00 -6.24
C PRO A 112 -37.13 -21.02 -7.15
N SER A 113 -37.02 -20.87 -8.48
CA SER A 113 -37.59 -21.80 -9.46
C SER A 113 -36.86 -23.17 -9.54
N GLN A 114 -35.66 -23.28 -8.96
CA GLN A 114 -34.82 -24.48 -8.97
C GLN A 114 -34.80 -25.20 -7.61
N MET A 115 -35.55 -24.70 -6.62
CA MET A 115 -35.47 -25.22 -5.25
C MET A 115 -36.25 -26.53 -5.10
N ASN A 116 -35.54 -27.60 -4.74
CA ASN A 116 -36.15 -28.90 -4.43
C ASN A 116 -36.83 -28.84 -3.04
N VAL A 117 -38.13 -29.13 -3.00
CA VAL A 117 -38.96 -29.14 -1.79
C VAL A 117 -38.32 -30.02 -0.70
N MET A 118 -37.71 -31.15 -1.06
CA MET A 118 -37.03 -32.04 -0.11
C MET A 118 -35.85 -31.34 0.59
N THR A 119 -35.10 -30.53 -0.14
CA THR A 119 -33.93 -29.80 0.39
C THR A 119 -34.34 -28.64 1.31
N LEU A 120 -35.57 -28.13 1.20
CA LEU A 120 -36.13 -27.19 2.17
C LEU A 120 -36.49 -27.89 3.49
N MET A 121 -36.83 -29.17 3.41
CA MET A 121 -37.29 -29.98 4.56
C MET A 121 -36.13 -30.68 5.29
N GLU A 122 -34.89 -30.59 4.79
CA GLU A 122 -33.69 -31.14 5.42
C GLU A 122 -33.10 -30.17 6.46
N GLY A 123 -33.27 -30.46 7.76
CA GLY A 123 -32.69 -29.70 8.87
C GLY A 123 -33.44 -29.81 10.19
N THR A 124 -32.91 -29.17 11.24
CA THR A 124 -33.64 -28.88 12.47
C THR A 124 -34.59 -27.71 12.25
N CYS A 125 -35.86 -27.86 12.61
CA CYS A 125 -36.87 -26.81 12.51
C CYS A 125 -36.86 -25.96 13.78
N GLU A 126 -36.62 -24.65 13.64
CA GLU A 126 -36.55 -23.69 14.75
C GLU A 126 -37.82 -22.84 14.92
N ALA A 127 -38.89 -23.16 14.17
CA ALA A 127 -40.17 -22.48 14.26
C ALA A 127 -41.08 -23.04 15.37
N GLU A 128 -42.29 -22.49 15.50
CA GLU A 128 -43.30 -23.07 16.38
C GLU A 128 -43.62 -24.52 15.99
N GLN A 129 -43.90 -25.36 17.00
CA GLN A 129 -44.09 -26.80 16.83
C GLN A 129 -45.10 -27.16 15.73
N GLU A 130 -46.18 -26.38 15.59
CA GLU A 130 -47.20 -26.58 14.55
C GLU A 130 -46.62 -26.46 13.12
N MET A 131 -45.72 -25.50 12.90
CA MET A 131 -45.05 -25.34 11.60
C MET A 131 -44.08 -26.50 11.33
N CYS A 132 -43.37 -26.93 12.37
CA CYS A 132 -42.46 -28.07 12.28
C CYS A 132 -43.20 -29.38 11.98
N ASP A 133 -44.39 -29.57 12.58
CA ASP A 133 -45.24 -30.72 12.32
C ASP A 133 -45.81 -30.70 10.89
N GLN A 134 -46.20 -29.53 10.38
CA GLN A 134 -46.62 -29.36 8.97
C GLN A 134 -45.49 -29.70 7.99
N LEU A 135 -44.26 -29.21 8.23
CA LEU A 135 -43.10 -29.54 7.41
C LEU A 135 -42.79 -31.03 7.44
N LYS A 136 -42.84 -31.65 8.62
CA LYS A 136 -42.60 -33.09 8.78
C LYS A 136 -43.65 -33.92 8.04
N SER A 137 -44.92 -33.56 8.14
CA SER A 137 -46.00 -34.25 7.41
C SER A 137 -45.83 -34.14 5.90
N LEU A 138 -45.38 -32.98 5.40
CA LEU A 138 -45.11 -32.79 3.97
C LEU A 138 -43.90 -33.61 3.51
N HIS A 139 -42.85 -33.65 4.33
CA HIS A 139 -41.66 -34.45 4.07
C HIS A 139 -41.97 -35.94 4.00
N ASP A 140 -42.73 -36.45 4.97
CA ASP A 140 -43.12 -37.85 5.03
C ASP A 140 -44.00 -38.24 3.83
N PHE A 141 -44.93 -37.35 3.42
CA PHE A 141 -45.72 -37.53 2.20
C PHE A 141 -44.85 -37.66 0.94
N CYS A 142 -43.88 -36.77 0.76
CA CYS A 142 -42.97 -36.80 -0.39
C CYS A 142 -42.07 -38.06 -0.37
N LYS A 143 -41.67 -38.52 0.81
CA LYS A 143 -40.84 -39.71 1.00
C LYS A 143 -41.58 -41.01 0.69
N GLU A 144 -42.83 -41.14 1.11
CA GLU A 144 -43.64 -42.35 0.87
C GLU A 144 -44.09 -42.49 -0.59
N LYS A 145 -44.21 -41.37 -1.32
CA LYS A 145 -44.67 -41.34 -2.72
C LYS A 145 -43.52 -41.25 -3.73
N ALA A 146 -42.34 -41.80 -3.42
CA ALA A 146 -41.08 -41.65 -4.15
C ALA A 146 -41.08 -41.99 -5.67
N ASN A 147 -42.13 -42.62 -6.21
CA ASN A 147 -42.30 -42.87 -7.65
C ASN A 147 -43.36 -41.96 -8.31
N ASN A 148 -43.85 -40.95 -7.61
CA ASN A 148 -44.77 -39.99 -8.22
C ASN A 148 -43.95 -39.04 -9.11
N PRO A 149 -44.20 -38.96 -10.43
CA PRO A 149 -43.49 -38.03 -11.33
C PRO A 149 -43.62 -36.55 -10.94
N THR A 150 -44.58 -36.20 -10.07
CA THR A 150 -44.62 -34.87 -9.43
C THR A 150 -43.57 -34.65 -8.34
N CYS A 151 -42.93 -35.72 -7.86
CA CYS A 151 -41.83 -35.72 -6.89
C CYS A 151 -40.49 -36.20 -7.49
N THR A 152 -40.46 -36.61 -8.78
CA THR A 152 -39.23 -37.01 -9.50
C THR A 152 -39.09 -36.29 -10.83
N VAL A 153 -37.91 -35.72 -11.06
CA VAL A 153 -37.58 -34.82 -12.17
C VAL A 153 -37.57 -35.55 -13.52
N LYS A 154 -38.35 -35.07 -14.51
CA LYS A 154 -38.14 -35.43 -15.93
C LYS A 154 -36.92 -34.67 -16.46
N CYS A 155 -35.98 -35.38 -17.10
CA CYS A 155 -34.77 -34.75 -17.62
C CYS A 155 -35.08 -33.81 -18.80
N PRO A 156 -34.58 -32.57 -18.80
CA PRO A 156 -34.63 -31.67 -19.95
C PRO A 156 -33.99 -32.28 -21.21
N GLU A 157 -34.40 -31.82 -22.40
CA GLU A 157 -33.81 -32.23 -23.67
C GLU A 157 -32.29 -31.98 -23.67
N GLY A 158 -31.49 -32.98 -24.06
CA GLY A 158 -30.02 -32.96 -23.94
C GLY A 158 -29.48 -33.47 -22.59
N GLN A 159 -30.34 -33.93 -21.68
CA GLN A 159 -29.95 -34.55 -20.41
C GLN A 159 -30.55 -35.95 -20.25
N LYS A 160 -29.88 -36.83 -19.51
CA LYS A 160 -30.39 -38.15 -19.14
C LYS A 160 -29.86 -38.60 -17.79
N THR A 161 -30.47 -39.63 -17.21
CA THR A 161 -29.91 -40.32 -16.05
C THR A 161 -28.83 -41.29 -16.52
N VAL A 162 -27.60 -41.10 -16.07
CA VAL A 162 -26.47 -41.99 -16.36
C VAL A 162 -26.31 -42.97 -15.20
N ASN A 163 -26.24 -44.28 -15.48
CA ASN A 163 -26.04 -45.35 -14.48
C ASN A 163 -27.07 -45.40 -13.32
N GLY A 164 -28.33 -45.05 -13.56
CA GLY A 164 -29.39 -45.13 -12.54
C GLY A 164 -29.33 -44.03 -11.48
N ALA A 165 -28.58 -42.95 -11.72
CA ALA A 165 -28.58 -41.76 -10.88
C ALA A 165 -29.98 -41.11 -10.81
N ARG A 166 -30.33 -40.55 -9.63
CA ARG A 166 -31.62 -39.90 -9.35
C ARG A 166 -31.79 -38.55 -10.06
N ASP A 167 -30.69 -37.94 -10.50
CA ASP A 167 -30.66 -36.60 -11.09
C ASP A 167 -30.32 -36.65 -12.58
N CYS A 168 -30.91 -35.72 -13.32
CA CYS A 168 -30.67 -35.52 -14.73
C CYS A 168 -29.40 -34.71 -14.97
N CYS A 169 -28.57 -35.14 -15.91
CA CYS A 169 -27.34 -34.46 -16.24
C CYS A 169 -27.14 -34.37 -17.76
N ALA A 170 -26.49 -33.32 -18.23
CA ALA A 170 -25.88 -33.33 -19.56
C ALA A 170 -24.74 -34.35 -19.56
N PHE A 171 -24.45 -35.00 -20.69
CA PHE A 171 -23.44 -36.07 -20.73
C PHE A 171 -22.44 -35.88 -21.86
N ILE A 172 -21.24 -36.43 -21.68
CA ILE A 172 -20.21 -36.58 -22.72
C ILE A 172 -19.90 -38.06 -22.93
N THR A 173 -19.38 -38.40 -24.12
CA THR A 173 -18.82 -39.72 -24.39
C THR A 173 -17.31 -39.63 -24.33
N ASP A 174 -16.68 -40.33 -23.38
CA ASP A 174 -15.22 -40.35 -23.30
C ASP A 174 -14.60 -41.18 -24.45
N LYS A 175 -13.26 -41.14 -24.57
CA LYS A 175 -12.53 -41.85 -25.64
C LYS A 175 -12.76 -43.37 -25.66
N ASN A 176 -13.27 -43.94 -24.56
CA ASN A 176 -13.55 -45.36 -24.42
C ASN A 176 -15.04 -45.70 -24.71
N GLY A 177 -15.85 -44.72 -25.13
CA GLY A 177 -17.28 -44.91 -25.37
C GLY A 177 -18.13 -44.91 -24.09
N THR A 178 -17.55 -44.56 -22.94
CA THR A 178 -18.28 -44.51 -21.67
C THR A 178 -18.94 -43.14 -21.50
N GLU A 179 -20.25 -43.15 -21.25
CA GLU A 179 -21.01 -41.93 -21.01
C GLU A 179 -20.85 -41.46 -19.56
N LYS A 180 -20.56 -40.18 -19.37
CA LYS A 180 -20.39 -39.56 -18.06
C LYS A 180 -21.23 -38.31 -17.95
N CYS A 181 -21.88 -38.14 -16.81
CA CYS A 181 -22.53 -36.88 -16.46
C CYS A 181 -21.49 -35.76 -16.39
N CYS A 182 -21.81 -34.64 -17.03
CA CYS A 182 -21.17 -33.37 -16.76
C CYS A 182 -21.54 -32.91 -15.34
N PRO A 183 -20.56 -32.45 -14.54
CA PRO A 183 -20.83 -31.81 -13.25
C PRO A 183 -21.85 -30.68 -13.37
N ALA A 184 -22.57 -30.38 -12.28
CA ALA A 184 -23.45 -29.22 -12.21
C ALA A 184 -22.72 -27.97 -12.70
N ASP A 185 -23.42 -27.13 -13.47
CA ASP A 185 -22.91 -25.90 -14.12
C ASP A 185 -21.96 -26.08 -15.31
N THR A 186 -21.78 -27.31 -15.80
CA THR A 186 -21.04 -27.59 -17.04
C THR A 186 -21.94 -28.14 -18.17
N HIS A 187 -21.50 -27.98 -19.41
CA HIS A 187 -22.19 -28.39 -20.63
C HIS A 187 -21.21 -29.02 -21.64
N PRO A 188 -21.65 -29.99 -22.45
CA PRO A 188 -20.78 -30.62 -23.44
C PRO A 188 -20.34 -29.62 -24.50
N ARG A 189 -19.03 -29.50 -24.76
CA ARG A 189 -18.48 -28.92 -26.01
C ARG A 189 -17.37 -29.79 -26.57
N LYS A 190 -17.03 -29.57 -27.84
CA LYS A 190 -15.85 -30.17 -28.47
C LYS A 190 -14.66 -29.24 -28.29
N SER A 191 -13.52 -29.79 -27.86
CA SER A 191 -12.23 -29.10 -27.88
C SER A 191 -11.80 -28.78 -29.32
N ILE A 192 -10.74 -27.99 -29.48
CA ILE A 192 -10.13 -27.67 -30.78
C ILE A 192 -9.70 -28.94 -31.53
N ASP A 193 -9.37 -30.01 -30.78
CA ASP A 193 -9.00 -31.33 -31.32
C ASP A 193 -10.19 -32.29 -31.53
N GLY A 194 -11.43 -31.80 -31.36
CA GLY A 194 -12.66 -32.58 -31.57
C GLY A 194 -13.08 -33.51 -30.43
N LEU A 195 -12.44 -33.45 -29.26
CA LEU A 195 -12.78 -34.25 -28.09
C LEU A 195 -13.94 -33.63 -27.30
N GLU A 196 -14.99 -34.39 -27.00
CA GLU A 196 -16.10 -33.93 -26.15
C GLU A 196 -15.67 -33.82 -24.68
N MET A 197 -15.92 -32.67 -24.07
CA MET A 197 -15.60 -32.36 -22.68
C MET A 197 -16.68 -31.49 -22.05
N CYS A 198 -16.82 -31.58 -20.73
CA CYS A 198 -17.77 -30.79 -19.97
C CYS A 198 -17.16 -29.43 -19.62
N CYS A 199 -17.72 -28.35 -20.16
CA CYS A 199 -17.23 -26.99 -20.03
C CYS A 199 -18.20 -26.15 -19.17
N PRO A 200 -17.77 -25.20 -18.34
CA PRO A 200 -18.70 -24.30 -17.62
C PRO A 200 -19.68 -23.60 -18.58
N LYS A 201 -20.96 -23.48 -18.22
CA LYS A 201 -22.01 -22.83 -19.05
C LYS A 201 -21.58 -21.45 -19.53
N ASP A 202 -21.10 -20.64 -18.61
CA ASP A 202 -20.65 -19.26 -18.84
C ASP A 202 -19.14 -19.15 -18.69
N GLY A 203 -18.42 -20.03 -19.40
CA GLY A 203 -16.97 -20.02 -19.33
C GLY A 203 -16.24 -20.62 -20.53
N PRO A 204 -14.98 -20.24 -20.69
CA PRO A 204 -14.05 -20.84 -21.64
C PRO A 204 -13.76 -22.30 -21.27
N CYS A 205 -13.61 -23.14 -22.29
CA CYS A 205 -13.41 -24.56 -22.10
C CYS A 205 -11.94 -24.93 -22.11
N CYS A 206 -11.48 -25.54 -21.02
CA CYS A 206 -10.12 -26.06 -20.90
C CYS A 206 -10.15 -27.58 -20.69
N PRO A 207 -9.17 -28.33 -21.23
CA PRO A 207 -9.05 -29.76 -20.98
C PRO A 207 -8.95 -30.07 -19.49
N GLU A 208 -9.39 -31.26 -19.09
CA GLU A 208 -9.23 -31.74 -17.71
C GLU A 208 -7.75 -31.64 -17.29
N GLY A 209 -7.49 -31.03 -16.13
CA GLY A 209 -6.15 -30.68 -15.68
C GLY A 209 -5.66 -29.30 -16.09
N TYR A 210 -6.47 -28.49 -16.78
CA TYR A 210 -6.17 -27.10 -17.14
C TYR A 210 -7.29 -26.15 -16.67
N LYS A 211 -6.94 -24.98 -16.14
CA LYS A 211 -7.86 -23.88 -15.85
C LYS A 211 -7.72 -22.78 -16.90
N PHE A 212 -8.79 -22.05 -17.12
CA PHE A 212 -8.74 -20.86 -17.96
C PHE A 212 -8.00 -19.73 -17.26
N ASP A 213 -7.27 -18.94 -18.05
CA ASP A 213 -6.62 -17.73 -17.58
C ASP A 213 -7.12 -16.46 -18.26
N VAL A 214 -6.96 -16.35 -19.58
CA VAL A 214 -7.20 -15.10 -20.33
C VAL A 214 -7.79 -15.39 -21.70
N GLU A 215 -8.75 -14.54 -22.10
CA GLU A 215 -9.35 -14.49 -23.44
C GLU A 215 -8.55 -13.51 -24.32
N ARG A 216 -8.14 -13.93 -25.53
CA ARG A 216 -7.53 -13.06 -26.55
C ARG A 216 -8.17 -13.29 -27.91
N ALA A 217 -7.95 -12.36 -28.83
CA ALA A 217 -8.49 -12.33 -30.20
C ALA A 217 -8.10 -13.52 -31.13
N GLY A 218 -7.64 -14.65 -30.57
CA GLY A 218 -7.31 -15.89 -31.27
C GLY A 218 -7.66 -17.18 -30.51
N GLY A 219 -8.41 -17.09 -29.40
CA GLY A 219 -8.84 -18.24 -28.59
C GLY A 219 -8.57 -18.10 -27.09
N ASN A 220 -9.13 -19.02 -26.31
CA ASN A 220 -8.93 -19.10 -24.87
C ASN A 220 -7.57 -19.72 -24.55
N ILE A 221 -6.81 -19.11 -23.64
CA ILE A 221 -5.56 -19.70 -23.16
C ILE A 221 -5.85 -20.46 -21.87
N CYS A 222 -5.52 -21.75 -21.89
CA CYS A 222 -5.69 -22.67 -20.78
C CYS A 222 -4.34 -23.01 -20.19
N CYS A 223 -4.18 -22.84 -18.88
CA CYS A 223 -2.98 -23.18 -18.14
C CYS A 223 -3.23 -24.42 -17.26
N PRO A 224 -2.26 -25.33 -17.10
CA PRO A 224 -2.40 -26.46 -16.18
C PRO A 224 -2.89 -26.03 -14.79
N HIS A 225 -3.71 -26.85 -14.14
CA HIS A 225 -4.16 -26.61 -12.76
C HIS A 225 -2.96 -26.36 -11.85
N GLY A 226 -3.01 -25.27 -11.08
CA GLY A 226 -1.88 -24.83 -10.26
C GLY A 226 -0.82 -24.02 -11.01
N THR A 227 -1.11 -23.51 -12.21
CA THR A 227 -0.31 -22.50 -12.92
C THR A 227 -1.21 -21.35 -13.39
N GLN A 228 -0.66 -20.14 -13.54
CA GLN A 228 -1.36 -18.97 -14.05
C GLN A 228 -0.49 -18.16 -15.02
N ILE A 229 -1.12 -17.44 -15.94
CA ILE A 229 -0.50 -16.39 -16.75
C ILE A 229 -0.45 -15.16 -15.85
N ASN A 230 0.72 -14.77 -15.34
CA ASN A 230 0.84 -13.38 -14.91
C ASN A 230 1.16 -12.54 -16.14
N ALA A 231 0.37 -11.50 -16.36
CA ALA A 231 0.68 -10.49 -17.37
C ALA A 231 1.88 -9.66 -16.89
N GLY A 232 3.09 -10.15 -17.15
CA GLY A 232 4.31 -9.34 -17.08
C GLY A 232 4.24 -8.21 -18.12
N GLU A 233 4.89 -7.08 -17.82
CA GLU A 233 4.85 -5.83 -18.57
C GLU A 233 4.78 -6.01 -20.10
N VAL A 234 3.75 -5.42 -20.68
CA VAL A 234 3.49 -5.40 -22.12
C VAL A 234 4.60 -4.59 -22.80
N LEU A 235 5.61 -5.27 -23.33
CA LEU A 235 6.53 -4.67 -24.31
C LEU A 235 5.77 -4.43 -25.63
N LYS A 236 6.07 -3.28 -26.25
CA LYS A 236 5.29 -2.57 -27.28
C LYS A 236 5.16 -3.26 -28.66
N ASP A 237 5.35 -4.58 -28.77
CA ASP A 237 5.29 -5.27 -30.06
C ASP A 237 4.22 -6.37 -30.08
N PRO A 238 3.10 -6.20 -30.82
CA PRO A 238 1.96 -7.11 -30.79
C PRO A 238 2.16 -8.42 -31.58
N PHE A 239 3.31 -8.66 -32.23
CA PHE A 239 3.45 -9.77 -33.18
C PHE A 239 4.29 -10.99 -32.75
N MET A 240 4.92 -11.00 -31.57
CA MET A 240 5.53 -12.22 -31.01
C MET A 240 5.56 -12.21 -29.49
N MET A 241 4.56 -12.84 -28.85
CA MET A 241 4.66 -13.22 -27.44
C MET A 241 4.34 -14.70 -27.29
N SER A 242 5.35 -15.49 -26.97
CA SER A 242 5.13 -16.80 -26.38
C SER A 242 4.76 -16.58 -24.92
N LEU A 243 3.50 -16.87 -24.59
CA LEU A 243 3.00 -16.85 -23.22
C LEU A 243 3.36 -18.19 -22.56
N SER A 244 3.91 -18.12 -21.36
CA SER A 244 4.21 -19.29 -20.52
C SER A 244 3.30 -19.29 -19.29
N CYS A 245 2.72 -20.44 -18.98
CA CYS A 245 1.95 -20.66 -17.76
C CYS A 245 2.92 -20.93 -16.61
N CYS A 246 2.86 -20.16 -15.52
CA CYS A 246 3.78 -20.29 -14.38
C CYS A 246 3.03 -20.70 -13.11
N PRO A 247 3.58 -21.59 -12.26
CA PRO A 247 3.02 -21.82 -10.92
C PRO A 247 2.77 -20.51 -10.16
N PRO A 248 1.76 -20.38 -9.26
CA PRO A 248 1.49 -19.16 -8.50
C PRO A 248 2.67 -18.62 -7.68
N SER A 249 3.61 -19.50 -7.30
CA SER A 249 4.86 -19.14 -6.62
C SER A 249 5.92 -18.54 -7.57
N MET A 250 5.62 -18.49 -8.87
CA MET A 250 6.52 -18.02 -9.92
C MET A 250 5.90 -16.90 -10.76
N THR A 251 6.70 -15.89 -11.04
CA THR A 251 6.39 -14.80 -11.96
C THR A 251 6.99 -15.07 -13.35
N PRO A 252 6.19 -15.03 -14.43
CA PRO A 252 6.69 -14.94 -15.79
C PRO A 252 7.40 -13.61 -15.99
N ARG A 253 8.68 -13.67 -16.31
CA ARG A 253 9.46 -12.56 -16.84
C ARG A 253 10.21 -13.13 -18.04
N SER A 254 9.78 -12.80 -19.27
CA SER A 254 10.20 -13.45 -20.52
C SER A 254 9.61 -14.86 -20.72
N LEU A 255 10.24 -15.70 -21.56
CA LEU A 255 9.86 -17.08 -21.89
C LEU A 255 10.03 -18.07 -20.72
N THR A 256 10.43 -17.60 -19.53
CA THR A 256 10.78 -18.45 -18.38
C THR A 256 10.06 -17.99 -17.12
N CYS A 257 9.61 -18.95 -16.31
CA CYS A 257 9.02 -18.71 -15.00
C CYS A 257 10.11 -18.62 -13.94
N CYS A 258 10.15 -17.52 -13.17
CA CYS A 258 11.06 -17.35 -12.05
C CYS A 258 10.32 -17.26 -10.73
N PRO A 259 10.87 -17.72 -9.60
CA PRO A 259 10.26 -17.49 -8.29
C PRO A 259 9.94 -16.01 -8.06
N LYS A 260 8.96 -15.72 -7.20
CA LYS A 260 8.64 -14.34 -6.81
C LYS A 260 9.91 -13.63 -6.31
N ASP A 261 10.13 -12.40 -6.78
CA ASP A 261 11.31 -11.56 -6.50
C ASP A 261 12.61 -12.00 -7.21
N PHE A 262 12.52 -12.98 -8.12
CA PHE A 262 13.62 -13.38 -9.02
C PHE A 262 13.33 -12.94 -10.45
N GLU A 263 14.38 -12.59 -11.18
CA GLU A 263 14.34 -12.18 -12.58
C GLU A 263 15.20 -13.13 -13.42
N TYR A 264 14.68 -13.55 -14.58
CA TYR A 264 15.48 -14.35 -15.50
C TYR A 264 16.58 -13.50 -16.11
N MET A 265 17.84 -13.82 -15.80
CA MET A 265 18.99 -13.14 -16.38
C MET A 265 19.60 -14.00 -17.49
N ALA A 266 19.54 -13.50 -18.72
CA ALA A 266 19.97 -14.25 -19.91
C ALA A 266 21.44 -14.68 -19.86
N SER A 267 22.33 -13.85 -19.30
CA SER A 267 23.75 -14.14 -19.10
C SER A 267 24.00 -15.32 -18.14
N PHE A 268 23.11 -15.52 -17.17
CA PHE A 268 23.14 -16.65 -16.24
C PHE A 268 22.36 -17.86 -16.74
N LYS A 269 21.41 -17.65 -17.66
CA LYS A 269 20.39 -18.63 -18.06
C LYS A 269 19.64 -19.21 -16.84
N LYS A 270 19.47 -18.38 -15.82
CA LYS A 270 18.88 -18.72 -14.52
C LYS A 270 18.07 -17.54 -14.00
N CYS A 271 17.19 -17.84 -13.05
CA CYS A 271 16.47 -16.84 -12.27
C CYS A 271 17.37 -16.34 -11.14
N ILE A 272 17.58 -15.04 -11.05
CA ILE A 272 18.43 -14.38 -10.05
C ILE A 272 17.58 -13.38 -9.25
N GLY A 273 17.65 -13.45 -7.93
CA GLY A 273 16.94 -12.55 -7.02
C GLY A 273 17.90 -11.72 -6.18
N PHE A 274 17.53 -10.47 -5.90
CA PHE A 274 18.25 -9.60 -4.96
C PHE A 274 17.44 -9.53 -3.68
N ILE A 275 17.89 -10.26 -2.66
CA ILE A 275 17.16 -10.41 -1.40
C ILE A 275 17.72 -9.41 -0.40
N PRO A 276 16.90 -8.48 0.13
CA PRO A 276 17.35 -7.58 1.20
C PRO A 276 17.65 -8.41 2.45
N VAL A 277 18.76 -8.10 3.12
CA VAL A 277 19.15 -8.75 4.37
C VAL A 277 19.26 -7.70 5.45
N ASP A 278 18.63 -7.95 6.59
CA ASP A 278 18.73 -7.09 7.77
C ASP A 278 20.18 -6.99 8.26
N LEU A 279 20.55 -5.85 8.84
CA LEU A 279 21.88 -5.66 9.41
C LEU A 279 21.91 -6.15 10.87
N PRO A 280 22.94 -6.92 11.28
CA PRO A 280 24.09 -7.37 10.47
C PRO A 280 23.71 -8.54 9.54
N GLY A 281 24.19 -8.53 8.29
CA GLY A 281 23.97 -9.61 7.32
C GLY A 281 24.58 -10.96 7.77
N PRO A 282 24.49 -12.05 6.98
CA PRO A 282 24.99 -13.36 7.39
C PRO A 282 26.47 -13.29 7.74
N GLN A 283 26.81 -13.75 8.94
CA GLN A 283 28.16 -13.77 9.50
C GLN A 283 28.87 -15.10 9.21
N THR A 284 28.11 -16.18 8.98
CA THR A 284 28.67 -17.52 8.72
C THR A 284 28.21 -18.08 7.38
N LEU A 285 29.00 -19.03 6.84
CA LEU A 285 28.62 -19.79 5.65
C LEU A 285 27.29 -20.53 5.85
N GLY A 286 27.05 -21.04 7.07
CA GLY A 286 25.81 -21.71 7.45
C GLY A 286 24.59 -20.78 7.39
N GLU A 287 24.73 -19.55 7.90
CA GLU A 287 23.66 -18.54 7.83
C GLU A 287 23.32 -18.14 6.40
N MET A 288 24.34 -17.95 5.54
CA MET A 288 24.13 -17.64 4.13
C MET A 288 23.42 -18.77 3.40
N LYS A 289 23.87 -20.02 3.60
CA LYS A 289 23.22 -21.21 3.01
C LYS A 289 21.77 -21.30 3.46
N LYS A 290 21.52 -21.21 4.77
CA LYS A 290 20.18 -21.26 5.35
C LYS A 290 19.26 -20.19 4.77
N LEU A 291 19.75 -18.95 4.63
CA LEU A 291 18.97 -17.85 4.05
C LEU A 291 18.54 -18.16 2.61
N CYS A 292 19.42 -18.71 1.77
CA CYS A 292 19.08 -19.11 0.41
C CYS A 292 18.19 -20.37 0.38
N GLU A 293 18.45 -21.34 1.25
CA GLU A 293 17.66 -22.58 1.36
C GLU A 293 16.21 -22.30 1.80
N ASP A 294 16.00 -21.38 2.75
CA ASP A 294 14.68 -20.93 3.20
C ASP A 294 13.86 -20.30 2.04
N LEU A 295 14.54 -19.81 1.00
CA LEU A 295 13.95 -19.28 -0.23
C LEU A 295 13.92 -20.29 -1.38
N HIS A 296 14.32 -21.54 -1.14
CA HIS A 296 14.52 -22.58 -2.16
C HIS A 296 15.46 -22.13 -3.31
N ALA A 297 16.49 -21.36 -2.97
CA ALA A 297 17.47 -20.80 -3.88
C ALA A 297 18.91 -21.21 -3.51
N LEU A 298 19.87 -20.82 -4.34
CA LEU A 298 21.30 -20.99 -4.08
C LEU A 298 22.01 -19.63 -4.16
N PRO A 299 23.07 -19.40 -3.38
CA PRO A 299 23.93 -18.24 -3.56
C PRO A 299 24.46 -18.15 -5.00
N VAL A 300 24.49 -16.94 -5.57
CA VAL A 300 24.83 -16.75 -6.98
C VAL A 300 26.29 -17.11 -7.28
N LYS A 301 26.51 -17.82 -8.39
CA LYS A 301 27.81 -18.19 -8.96
C LYS A 301 28.09 -17.37 -10.22
N ILE A 302 29.30 -16.84 -10.36
CA ILE A 302 29.72 -16.01 -11.49
C ILE A 302 30.84 -16.70 -12.28
N ASP A 303 30.54 -17.15 -13.49
CA ASP A 303 31.44 -17.94 -14.33
C ASP A 303 32.29 -17.10 -15.29
N ASN A 304 31.85 -15.88 -15.61
CA ASN A 304 32.49 -15.01 -16.60
C ASN A 304 32.17 -13.51 -16.38
N LYS A 305 32.82 -12.64 -17.18
CA LYS A 305 32.65 -11.19 -17.11
C LYS A 305 31.24 -10.72 -17.44
N GLU A 306 30.58 -11.31 -18.43
CA GLU A 306 29.23 -10.92 -18.86
C GLU A 306 28.21 -11.09 -17.72
N GLN A 307 28.33 -12.20 -16.97
CA GLN A 307 27.55 -12.43 -15.76
C GLN A 307 27.83 -11.40 -14.68
N ASN A 308 29.11 -11.05 -14.46
CA ASN A 308 29.49 -10.02 -13.49
C ASN A 308 28.91 -8.65 -13.87
N ASP A 309 29.08 -8.22 -15.12
CA ASP A 309 28.57 -6.93 -15.60
C ASP A 309 27.04 -6.83 -15.46
N ALA A 310 26.31 -7.90 -15.78
CA ALA A 310 24.86 -7.94 -15.64
C ALA A 310 24.39 -7.83 -14.18
N LEU A 311 25.17 -8.36 -13.22
CA LEU A 311 24.88 -8.17 -11.80
C LEU A 311 25.20 -6.75 -11.33
N VAL A 312 26.27 -6.13 -11.83
CA VAL A 312 26.67 -4.76 -11.45
C VAL A 312 25.55 -3.77 -11.80
N GLU A 313 25.00 -3.84 -13.00
CA GLU A 313 23.88 -2.97 -13.43
C GLU A 313 22.68 -3.02 -12.48
N LYS A 314 22.35 -4.21 -11.96
CA LYS A 314 21.26 -4.40 -11.01
C LYS A 314 21.65 -4.05 -9.57
N ALA A 315 22.91 -4.28 -9.21
CA ALA A 315 23.45 -3.98 -7.89
C ALA A 315 23.57 -2.46 -7.62
N GLU A 316 23.62 -1.62 -8.66
CA GLU A 316 23.60 -0.15 -8.53
C GLU A 316 22.36 0.37 -7.77
N LEU A 317 21.26 -0.40 -7.73
CA LEU A 317 20.06 -0.07 -6.97
C LEU A 317 20.23 -0.27 -5.45
N TYR A 318 21.31 -0.94 -5.01
CA TYR A 318 21.54 -1.33 -3.62
C TYR A 318 22.81 -0.65 -3.07
N PRO A 319 22.68 0.37 -2.20
CA PRO A 319 23.79 1.24 -1.80
C PRO A 319 24.87 0.55 -0.93
N HIS A 320 24.64 -0.69 -0.49
CA HIS A 320 25.54 -1.44 0.40
C HIS A 320 26.17 -2.68 -0.29
N GLY A 321 26.00 -2.80 -1.60
CA GLY A 321 26.43 -3.98 -2.36
C GLY A 321 25.58 -5.21 -2.07
N ALA A 322 26.00 -6.37 -2.59
CA ALA A 322 25.34 -7.65 -2.41
C ALA A 322 26.37 -8.73 -2.04
N TYR A 323 25.94 -9.73 -1.28
CA TYR A 323 26.75 -10.92 -1.07
C TYR A 323 26.62 -11.87 -2.26
N ILE A 324 27.72 -12.53 -2.62
CA ILE A 324 27.74 -13.57 -3.66
C ILE A 324 28.14 -14.91 -3.06
N GLY A 325 27.91 -15.98 -3.81
CA GLY A 325 28.14 -17.35 -3.36
C GLY A 325 29.61 -17.79 -3.31
N LEU A 326 30.58 -16.91 -3.06
CA LEU A 326 32.00 -17.26 -3.06
C LEU A 326 32.55 -17.21 -1.62
N ALA A 327 33.14 -18.30 -1.13
CA ALA A 327 33.62 -18.42 0.25
C ALA A 327 34.81 -19.38 0.36
N ILE A 328 35.50 -19.37 1.51
CA ILE A 328 36.43 -20.44 1.88
C ILE A 328 35.61 -21.49 2.64
N MET A 329 35.64 -22.74 2.18
CA MET A 329 34.75 -23.79 2.69
C MET A 329 35.26 -24.44 3.98
N ASP A 330 36.53 -24.22 4.32
CA ASP A 330 37.23 -24.76 5.47
C ASP A 330 37.80 -23.59 6.27
N GLU A 331 37.24 -23.34 7.45
CA GLU A 331 37.61 -22.22 8.33
C GLU A 331 39.07 -22.31 8.80
N GLU A 332 39.69 -23.50 8.76
CA GLU A 332 41.10 -23.69 9.10
C GLU A 332 42.06 -23.37 7.95
N GLN A 333 41.55 -23.24 6.71
CA GLN A 333 42.37 -22.93 5.55
C GLN A 333 42.70 -21.45 5.47
N LYS A 334 44.00 -21.16 5.27
CA LYS A 334 44.43 -19.79 4.96
C LYS A 334 43.70 -19.27 3.73
N ALA A 335 43.24 -18.03 3.82
CA ALA A 335 42.70 -17.32 2.69
C ALA A 335 43.78 -17.21 1.61
N GLU A 336 43.55 -17.85 0.47
CA GLU A 336 44.36 -17.72 -0.73
C GLU A 336 43.38 -17.75 -1.91
N LYS A 337 43.71 -17.10 -3.03
CA LYS A 337 42.80 -17.10 -4.21
C LYS A 337 42.36 -18.51 -4.64
N ARG A 338 43.22 -19.51 -4.42
CA ARG A 338 42.95 -20.92 -4.73
C ARG A 338 42.14 -21.67 -3.68
N THR A 339 41.85 -21.10 -2.50
CA THR A 339 41.02 -21.74 -1.46
C THR A 339 39.55 -21.32 -1.54
N PHE A 340 39.24 -20.23 -2.24
CA PHE A 340 37.85 -19.87 -2.52
C PHE A 340 37.15 -20.92 -3.40
N ARG A 341 35.89 -21.20 -3.06
CA ARG A 341 34.99 -22.11 -3.76
C ARG A 341 33.60 -21.48 -3.84
N TRP A 342 32.85 -21.85 -4.87
CA TRP A 342 31.45 -21.48 -4.96
C TRP A 342 30.62 -22.31 -3.99
N ILE A 343 29.87 -21.66 -3.11
CA ILE A 343 29.01 -22.28 -2.09
C ILE A 343 27.98 -23.23 -2.73
N ALA A 344 27.53 -22.91 -3.95
CA ALA A 344 26.50 -23.65 -4.65
C ALA A 344 26.93 -25.07 -5.08
N ASP A 345 28.20 -25.29 -5.42
CA ASP A 345 28.68 -26.56 -6.01
C ASP A 345 30.11 -26.95 -5.62
N ASP A 346 30.72 -26.23 -4.68
CA ASP A 346 32.11 -26.41 -4.23
C ASP A 346 33.15 -26.36 -5.38
N SER A 347 32.82 -25.71 -6.50
CA SER A 347 33.75 -25.57 -7.62
C SER A 347 34.74 -24.42 -7.39
N GLN A 348 35.94 -24.54 -7.94
CA GLN A 348 36.86 -23.41 -8.03
C GLN A 348 36.29 -22.32 -8.96
N PRO A 349 36.54 -21.03 -8.68
CA PRO A 349 36.08 -19.96 -9.55
C PRO A 349 36.94 -19.90 -10.82
N THR A 350 36.28 -20.01 -11.98
CA THR A 350 36.90 -19.82 -13.31
C THR A 350 37.06 -18.34 -13.65
N TYR A 351 36.27 -17.48 -13.01
CA TYR A 351 36.32 -16.05 -13.13
C TYR A 351 36.29 -15.42 -11.73
N THR A 352 37.21 -14.49 -11.50
CA THR A 352 37.16 -13.63 -10.32
C THR A 352 37.58 -12.23 -10.73
N TYR A 353 36.84 -11.23 -10.26
CA TYR A 353 37.17 -9.83 -10.45
C TYR A 353 37.37 -9.19 -9.08
N TRP A 354 38.55 -9.42 -8.51
CA TRP A 354 38.92 -8.86 -7.23
C TRP A 354 39.26 -7.38 -7.39
N LEU A 355 38.63 -6.52 -6.60
CA LEU A 355 39.10 -5.15 -6.42
C LEU A 355 40.45 -5.19 -5.73
N PRO A 356 41.49 -4.50 -6.20
CA PRO A 356 42.75 -4.43 -5.46
C PRO A 356 42.54 -3.79 -4.06
N PRO A 357 43.11 -4.32 -2.96
CA PRO A 357 44.12 -5.40 -2.88
C PRO A 357 43.56 -6.82 -2.63
N TYR A 358 42.27 -7.10 -2.89
CA TYR A 358 41.60 -8.34 -2.51
C TYR A 358 42.06 -9.61 -3.28
N PRO A 359 41.84 -10.81 -2.70
CA PRO A 359 41.40 -11.04 -1.33
C PRO A 359 42.49 -10.59 -0.36
N ASP A 360 42.10 -9.81 0.66
CA ASP A 360 43.06 -9.38 1.67
C ASP A 360 43.27 -10.53 2.64
N LEU A 361 44.48 -11.07 2.64
CA LEU A 361 44.85 -12.28 3.34
C LEU A 361 45.25 -12.02 4.80
N THR A 362 45.15 -10.77 5.27
CA THR A 362 45.55 -10.38 6.64
C THR A 362 44.50 -10.65 7.71
N HIS A 363 43.24 -10.93 7.32
CA HIS A 363 42.11 -11.19 8.22
C HIS A 363 41.31 -12.44 7.76
N PRO A 364 41.81 -13.67 7.99
CA PRO A 364 41.23 -14.91 7.46
C PRO A 364 39.82 -15.25 8.01
N ASP A 365 39.42 -14.68 9.15
CA ASP A 365 38.21 -15.07 9.89
C ASP A 365 36.90 -14.51 9.31
N LYS A 366 36.93 -13.82 8.15
CA LYS A 366 35.77 -13.17 7.51
C LYS A 366 35.55 -13.66 6.07
N ALA A 367 35.44 -14.97 5.90
CA ALA A 367 35.46 -15.67 4.61
C ALA A 367 34.14 -15.64 3.79
N LEU A 368 33.38 -14.54 3.84
CA LEU A 368 32.21 -14.30 2.98
C LEU A 368 32.55 -13.20 1.97
N VAL A 369 32.57 -13.54 0.67
CA VAL A 369 32.83 -12.55 -0.40
C VAL A 369 31.57 -11.72 -0.61
N GLN A 370 31.51 -10.60 0.08
CA GLN A 370 30.66 -9.47 -0.29
C GLN A 370 31.25 -8.85 -1.58
N CYS A 371 30.40 -8.43 -2.54
CA CYS A 371 30.82 -7.45 -3.54
C CYS A 371 31.14 -6.16 -2.79
N VAL A 372 32.37 -6.06 -2.28
CA VAL A 372 32.85 -4.89 -1.54
C VAL A 372 33.43 -3.92 -2.55
N GLU A 373 32.67 -2.90 -2.96
CA GLU A 373 33.35 -1.66 -3.26
C GLU A 373 33.67 -0.92 -1.96
N SER A 374 34.98 -0.83 -1.71
CA SER A 374 35.71 -0.04 -0.74
C SER A 374 35.56 -0.39 0.76
N ARG A 375 36.69 -0.78 1.35
CA ARG A 375 37.01 -0.73 2.80
C ARG A 375 36.87 0.64 3.44
N VAL A 376 36.54 1.62 2.64
CA VAL A 376 36.69 3.02 2.97
C VAL A 376 35.39 3.42 3.60
N ARG A 377 35.42 3.54 4.91
CA ARG A 377 34.35 4.23 5.63
C ARG A 377 34.64 5.72 5.54
N TYR A 378 33.61 6.54 5.66
CA TYR A 378 33.78 7.96 5.82
C TYR A 378 32.90 8.42 6.96
N SER A 379 33.38 9.40 7.70
CA SER A 379 32.65 10.00 8.81
C SER A 379 32.43 11.48 8.54
N LYS A 380 31.25 11.98 8.89
CA LYS A 380 30.90 13.39 8.68
C LYS A 380 31.68 14.26 9.65
N TRP A 381 32.41 15.23 9.13
CA TRP A 381 33.14 16.17 9.96
C TRP A 381 32.24 17.37 10.31
N PRO A 382 32.07 17.73 11.59
CA PRO A 382 31.17 18.81 11.99
C PRO A 382 31.74 20.19 11.65
N TYR A 383 33.06 20.35 11.65
CA TYR A 383 33.72 21.62 11.37
C TYR A 383 34.02 21.83 9.88
N ARG A 384 34.40 23.05 9.53
CA ARG A 384 34.87 23.38 8.19
C ARG A 384 36.35 23.02 8.07
N LEU A 385 36.68 22.23 7.04
CA LEU A 385 38.04 21.95 6.66
C LEU A 385 38.50 23.00 5.64
N ARG A 386 39.62 23.66 5.88
CA ARG A 386 40.28 24.52 4.88
C ARG A 386 41.34 23.71 4.16
N SER A 387 41.44 23.97 2.87
CA SER A 387 42.47 23.42 2.01
C SER A 387 43.00 24.58 1.17
N GLU A 388 44.32 24.68 1.04
CA GLU A 388 44.97 25.71 0.22
C GLU A 388 44.82 25.40 -1.28
N LYS A 389 44.52 24.15 -1.64
CA LYS A 389 44.38 23.65 -3.02
C LYS A 389 43.25 22.63 -3.13
N SER A 390 42.21 22.98 -3.89
CA SER A 390 41.09 22.10 -4.19
C SER A 390 41.11 21.75 -5.68
N ASP A 391 41.66 20.59 -6.02
CA ASP A 391 42.06 20.28 -7.40
C ASP A 391 40.98 19.63 -8.29
N SER A 392 39.73 19.48 -7.82
CA SER A 392 38.65 19.03 -8.71
C SER A 392 37.27 19.38 -8.21
N LYS A 393 36.45 20.02 -9.07
CA LYS A 393 34.99 20.09 -8.93
C LYS A 393 34.36 19.08 -9.87
N ASN A 394 34.12 17.87 -9.37
CA ASN A 394 33.41 16.85 -10.15
C ASN A 394 31.95 16.81 -9.70
N ILE A 395 31.02 16.81 -10.66
CA ILE A 395 29.62 16.56 -10.38
C ILE A 395 29.49 15.05 -10.13
N VAL A 396 29.02 14.69 -8.96
CA VAL A 396 28.78 13.32 -8.52
C VAL A 396 27.29 13.11 -8.30
N LYS A 397 26.82 11.87 -8.46
CA LYS A 397 25.42 11.50 -8.22
C LYS A 397 25.15 11.25 -6.73
N SER A 398 26.18 10.94 -5.95
CA SER A 398 26.03 10.61 -4.52
C SER A 398 27.28 10.93 -3.69
N LYS A 399 27.10 10.97 -2.36
CA LYS A 399 28.20 11.11 -1.39
C LYS A 399 29.18 9.94 -1.48
N TRP A 400 28.66 8.75 -1.78
CA TRP A 400 29.45 7.53 -1.98
C TRP A 400 30.42 7.68 -3.14
N GLU A 401 29.94 8.17 -4.29
CA GLU A 401 30.79 8.39 -5.46
C GLU A 401 31.90 9.40 -5.17
N CYS A 402 31.61 10.44 -4.37
CA CYS A 402 32.63 11.39 -3.91
C CYS A 402 33.68 10.74 -2.99
N MET A 403 33.27 9.85 -2.09
CA MET A 403 34.18 9.08 -1.24
C MET A 403 35.09 8.16 -2.07
N ILE A 404 34.54 7.43 -3.04
CA ILE A 404 35.32 6.58 -3.95
C ILE A 404 36.34 7.42 -4.72
N HIS A 405 35.92 8.61 -5.18
CA HIS A 405 36.81 9.55 -5.86
C HIS A 405 37.93 10.04 -4.94
N ALA A 406 37.61 10.44 -3.70
CA ALA A 406 38.60 10.84 -2.70
C ALA A 406 39.63 9.74 -2.42
N TYR A 407 39.16 8.50 -2.28
CA TYR A 407 40.04 7.36 -2.05
C TYR A 407 40.95 7.06 -3.24
N LYS A 408 40.42 7.08 -4.47
CA LYS A 408 41.20 6.85 -5.71
C LYS A 408 42.29 7.89 -5.90
N GLU A 409 41.98 9.15 -5.59
CA GLU A 409 42.92 10.28 -5.62
C GLU A 409 43.80 10.38 -4.37
N LYS A 410 43.69 9.40 -3.45
CA LYS A 410 44.47 9.29 -2.22
C LYS A 410 44.34 10.53 -1.31
N ARG A 411 43.12 11.04 -1.18
CA ARG A 411 42.76 12.18 -0.34
C ARG A 411 42.01 11.67 0.89
N ILE A 412 42.47 12.07 2.07
CA ILE A 412 41.87 11.64 3.35
C ILE A 412 40.56 12.36 3.67
N ALA A 413 40.31 13.52 3.07
CA ALA A 413 39.08 14.27 3.28
C ALA A 413 38.52 14.84 1.98
N TYR A 414 37.21 15.05 1.97
CA TYR A 414 36.47 15.67 0.90
C TYR A 414 35.29 16.45 1.45
N TYR A 415 34.68 17.30 0.63
CA TYR A 415 33.37 17.84 0.95
C TYR A 415 32.41 17.75 -0.22
N THR A 416 31.12 17.66 0.12
CA THR A 416 30.03 17.72 -0.85
C THR A 416 29.28 19.03 -0.73
N MET A 417 28.95 19.63 -1.87
CA MET A 417 28.10 20.82 -1.95
C MET A 417 26.96 20.57 -2.94
N MET A 418 25.74 20.94 -2.58
CA MET A 418 24.58 20.78 -3.47
C MET A 418 24.19 22.15 -4.05
N ASP A 419 24.12 22.24 -5.38
CA ASP A 419 23.57 23.40 -6.10
C ASP A 419 22.55 22.95 -7.17
N LEU A 420 22.01 23.90 -7.96
CA LEU A 420 21.01 23.64 -9.00
C LEU A 420 21.45 22.68 -10.11
N ARG A 421 22.75 22.41 -10.26
CA ARG A 421 23.34 21.52 -11.28
C ARG A 421 23.66 20.12 -10.74
N GLY A 422 23.54 19.89 -9.43
CA GLY A 422 23.79 18.60 -8.79
C GLY A 422 24.70 18.68 -7.56
N MET A 423 25.21 17.53 -7.13
CA MET A 423 26.15 17.43 -6.00
C MET A 423 27.57 17.55 -6.52
N TYR A 424 28.34 18.50 -6.00
CA TYR A 424 29.77 18.67 -6.29
C TYR A 424 30.60 17.96 -5.24
N CYS A 425 31.56 17.20 -5.70
CA CYS A 425 32.63 16.61 -4.91
C CYS A 425 33.88 17.47 -5.03
N ASN A 426 34.44 17.92 -3.90
CA ASN A 426 35.73 18.60 -3.85
C ASN A 426 36.65 17.82 -2.91
N LEU A 427 37.82 17.45 -3.43
CA LEU A 427 38.82 16.72 -2.69
C LEU A 427 39.78 17.70 -2.03
N LEU A 428 40.13 17.46 -0.76
CA LEU A 428 40.91 18.39 0.03
C LEU A 428 42.38 17.97 0.07
N GLU A 429 43.27 18.90 -0.31
CA GLU A 429 44.71 18.81 -0.08
C GLU A 429 45.14 19.78 1.02
N ASP A 430 46.20 19.45 1.76
CA ASP A 430 46.76 20.35 2.77
C ASP A 430 45.71 20.84 3.78
N ILE A 431 45.05 19.87 4.41
CA ILE A 431 43.93 20.10 5.31
C ILE A 431 44.40 20.86 6.55
N SER A 432 43.77 21.99 6.79
CA SER A 432 43.84 22.74 8.04
C SER A 432 42.46 22.79 8.69
N PHE A 433 42.44 22.68 10.01
CA PHE A 433 41.21 22.76 10.79
C PHE A 433 40.85 24.22 11.05
N THR A 434 39.56 24.51 11.06
CA THR A 434 39.04 25.81 11.48
C THR A 434 37.95 25.61 12.51
N ASP A 435 37.78 26.60 13.39
CA ASP A 435 36.74 26.59 14.41
C ASP A 435 35.35 26.93 13.83
N GLU A 436 35.25 27.20 12.52
CA GLU A 436 33.99 27.49 11.83
C GLU A 436 33.16 26.22 11.63
N ILE A 437 31.89 26.23 12.04
CA ILE A 437 30.94 25.15 11.73
C ILE A 437 30.65 25.15 10.22
N SER A 438 30.60 23.95 9.61
CA SER A 438 30.28 23.83 8.19
C SER A 438 28.87 24.38 7.86
N PRO A 439 28.70 25.25 6.84
CA PRO A 439 27.39 25.70 6.37
C PRO A 439 26.45 24.54 6.01
N LYS A 440 25.12 24.68 6.14
CA LYS A 440 24.15 23.57 5.91
C LYS A 440 24.27 22.89 4.54
N ASN A 441 24.65 23.63 3.50
CA ASN A 441 24.85 23.15 2.14
C ASN A 441 26.28 22.63 1.86
N TYR A 442 27.13 22.60 2.88
CA TYR A 442 28.52 22.18 2.83
C TYR A 442 28.74 21.06 3.86
N GLN A 443 29.07 19.86 3.40
CA GLN A 443 29.29 18.74 4.31
C GLN A 443 30.68 18.19 4.07
N ALA A 444 31.56 18.36 5.07
CA ALA A 444 32.91 17.79 5.06
C ALA A 444 32.88 16.35 5.59
N TYR A 445 33.78 15.53 5.08
CA TYR A 445 33.92 14.12 5.42
C TYR A 445 35.40 13.74 5.49
N ILE A 446 35.74 12.85 6.40
CA ILE A 446 37.07 12.25 6.53
C ILE A 446 36.95 10.74 6.34
N LEU A 447 37.86 10.15 5.58
CA LEU A 447 37.96 8.71 5.38
C LEU A 447 38.48 8.03 6.66
N ASP A 448 37.76 7.01 7.14
CA ASP A 448 38.18 6.18 8.26
C ASP A 448 39.04 5.01 7.73
N THR A 449 40.30 5.02 8.13
CA THR A 449 41.38 4.15 7.62
C THR A 449 41.78 3.04 8.60
N ARG A 450 41.05 2.90 9.72
CA ARG A 450 41.36 1.93 10.79
C ARG A 450 40.93 0.51 10.40
N PRO A 451 41.66 -0.53 10.85
CA PRO A 451 41.26 -1.92 10.68
C PRO A 451 39.93 -2.21 11.40
N LYS A 452 39.24 -3.23 10.90
CA LYS A 452 37.85 -3.54 11.27
C LYS A 452 37.83 -4.39 12.55
N GLU A 453 37.86 -3.76 13.72
CA GLU A 453 37.46 -4.44 14.97
C GLU A 453 35.95 -4.79 14.90
N ASP A 454 35.58 -5.93 15.50
CA ASP A 454 34.39 -6.76 15.20
C ASP A 454 32.99 -6.18 15.54
N GLY A 455 32.77 -4.89 15.36
CA GLY A 455 31.45 -4.27 15.54
C GLY A 455 31.25 -3.07 14.62
N CYS A 456 30.30 -3.15 13.70
CA CYS A 456 29.93 -2.07 12.78
C CYS A 456 29.18 -0.93 13.49
N GLN A 457 29.85 -0.18 14.35
CA GLN A 457 29.38 1.14 14.76
C GLN A 457 30.19 2.21 14.03
N CYS A 458 29.59 2.77 12.97
CA CYS A 458 29.93 4.13 12.56
C CYS A 458 29.48 5.04 13.69
N ASN A 459 30.35 5.31 14.66
CA ASN A 459 30.06 6.26 15.71
C ASN A 459 29.78 7.62 15.06
N ASP A 460 28.72 8.28 15.53
CA ASP A 460 28.47 9.67 15.19
C ASP A 460 29.73 10.47 15.56
N THR A 461 30.44 10.97 14.56
CA THR A 461 31.71 11.69 14.75
C THR A 461 31.53 12.99 15.51
N SER A 462 30.29 13.47 15.70
CA SER A 462 30.02 14.55 16.66
C SER A 462 30.30 14.14 18.12
N LYS A 463 30.39 12.83 18.40
CA LYS A 463 30.63 12.25 19.74
C LYS A 463 32.00 11.59 19.87
N MET A 464 32.82 11.62 18.82
CA MET A 464 34.08 10.87 18.77
C MET A 464 35.28 11.79 19.06
N ASP A 465 36.13 11.40 20.01
CA ASP A 465 37.40 12.06 20.25
C ASP A 465 38.27 11.93 18.98
N VAL A 466 38.56 13.07 18.37
CA VAL A 466 39.34 13.18 17.13
C VAL A 466 40.74 12.59 17.26
N ARG A 467 41.37 12.66 18.44
CA ARG A 467 42.67 12.03 18.67
C ARG A 467 42.54 10.53 18.54
N LYS A 468 41.50 9.97 19.15
CA LYS A 468 41.17 8.54 19.03
C LYS A 468 40.81 8.12 17.61
N PHE A 469 40.34 9.05 16.78
CA PHE A 469 40.08 8.77 15.37
C PHE A 469 41.39 8.56 14.57
N PHE A 470 42.43 9.34 14.87
CA PHE A 470 43.74 9.20 14.22
C PHE A 470 44.73 8.30 14.96
N GLU A 471 44.37 7.83 16.16
CA GLU A 471 45.10 6.82 16.92
C GLU A 471 44.78 5.43 16.35
N GLY A 472 45.82 4.73 15.88
CA GLY A 472 45.72 3.35 15.42
C GLY A 472 46.58 3.07 14.19
N PRO A 473 46.75 1.78 13.85
CA PRO A 473 47.35 1.39 12.58
C PRO A 473 46.49 1.89 11.41
N CYS A 474 47.13 2.44 10.38
CA CYS A 474 46.47 2.89 9.15
C CYS A 474 46.81 1.94 8.00
N GLU A 475 45.79 1.48 7.27
CA GLU A 475 45.93 0.52 6.16
C GLU A 475 45.64 1.12 4.78
N ALA A 476 45.36 2.42 4.69
CA ALA A 476 44.90 3.10 3.46
C ALA A 476 46.01 3.44 2.44
N GLY A 477 47.18 2.80 2.55
CA GLY A 477 48.36 3.10 1.73
C GLY A 477 49.22 4.23 2.29
N GLU A 478 50.52 4.23 1.95
CA GLU A 478 51.53 5.08 2.58
C GLU A 478 51.20 6.59 2.52
N GLU A 479 50.67 7.06 1.39
CA GLU A 479 50.33 8.47 1.18
C GLU A 479 49.20 8.94 2.11
N ILE A 480 48.10 8.19 2.17
CA ILE A 480 46.98 8.48 3.07
C ILE A 480 47.41 8.34 4.53
N CYS A 481 48.21 7.32 4.85
CA CYS A 481 48.68 7.10 6.21
C CYS A 481 49.69 8.14 6.70
N ASN A 482 50.51 8.70 5.81
CA ASN A 482 51.36 9.84 6.13
C ASN A 482 50.52 11.08 6.44
N GLU A 483 49.41 11.27 5.72
CA GLU A 483 48.47 12.35 5.99
C GLU A 483 47.70 12.16 7.31
N VAL A 484 47.22 10.93 7.61
CA VAL A 484 46.66 10.56 8.93
C VAL A 484 47.65 10.93 10.04
N LYS A 485 48.93 10.55 9.89
CA LYS A 485 49.97 10.84 10.89
C LYS A 485 50.25 12.33 11.01
N ARG A 486 50.23 13.08 9.90
CA ARG A 486 50.37 14.54 9.90
C ARG A 486 49.22 15.20 10.68
N MET A 487 47.98 14.78 10.43
CA MET A 487 46.79 15.25 11.13
C MET A 487 46.80 14.86 12.61
N ASN A 488 47.21 13.63 12.94
CA ASN A 488 47.35 13.19 14.33
C ASN A 488 48.39 14.04 15.08
N THR A 489 49.56 14.23 14.47
CA THR A 489 50.64 15.05 15.04
C THR A 489 50.17 16.49 15.24
N TYR A 490 49.41 17.05 14.29
CA TYR A 490 48.79 18.36 14.44
C TYR A 490 47.84 18.41 15.63
N CYS A 491 46.94 17.42 15.76
CA CYS A 491 45.97 17.34 16.87
C CYS A 491 46.66 17.17 18.25
N ILE A 492 47.70 16.34 18.33
CA ILE A 492 48.47 16.10 19.57
C ILE A 492 49.30 17.34 19.95
N THR A 493 49.99 17.96 18.99
CA THR A 493 50.87 19.11 19.28
C THR A 493 50.09 20.40 19.56
N LYS A 494 48.84 20.46 19.11
CA LYS A 494 47.91 21.55 19.40
C LYS A 494 46.86 21.17 20.45
N ALA A 495 47.15 20.22 21.36
CA ALA A 495 46.23 19.56 22.32
C ALA A 495 45.29 20.45 23.18
N ASN A 496 45.44 21.77 23.17
CA ASN A 496 44.43 22.70 23.72
C ASN A 496 43.41 23.17 22.67
N ASN A 497 43.39 22.57 21.48
CA ASN A 497 42.39 22.85 20.48
C ASN A 497 41.10 22.10 20.86
N PRO A 498 40.00 22.80 21.17
CA PRO A 498 38.74 22.20 21.64
C PRO A 498 38.14 21.17 20.65
N SER A 499 38.65 21.07 19.43
CA SER A 499 38.27 20.03 18.47
C SER A 499 38.71 18.59 18.82
N CYS A 500 39.30 18.31 20.00
CA CYS A 500 40.06 17.06 20.23
C CYS A 500 39.94 16.33 21.61
N THR A 501 38.99 16.55 22.54
CA THR A 501 38.96 15.83 23.86
C THR A 501 37.54 15.48 24.39
N PRO A 502 37.32 14.41 25.20
CA PRO A 502 36.06 14.12 25.92
C PRO A 502 36.04 14.71 27.34
N VAL A 503 34.84 15.04 27.83
CA VAL A 503 34.59 15.95 28.98
C VAL A 503 34.63 15.21 30.34
N GLU A 504 35.51 15.63 31.26
CA GLU A 504 35.41 15.38 32.70
C GLU A 504 34.66 16.56 33.36
N CYS A 505 33.71 16.29 34.28
CA CYS A 505 32.90 17.35 34.89
C CYS A 505 33.73 18.20 35.88
N PRO A 506 33.80 19.53 35.70
CA PRO A 506 34.38 20.44 36.68
C PRO A 506 33.68 20.36 38.05
N GLU A 507 34.41 20.69 39.10
CA GLU A 507 33.92 20.74 40.48
C GLU A 507 32.70 21.69 40.60
N GLY A 508 31.52 21.14 40.92
CA GLY A 508 30.25 21.88 40.99
C GLY A 508 29.19 21.44 39.97
N GLN A 509 29.53 20.58 39.01
CA GLN A 509 28.61 20.01 38.03
C GLN A 509 28.24 18.55 38.37
N LYS A 510 27.09 18.06 37.90
CA LYS A 510 26.66 16.66 38.03
C LYS A 510 26.29 16.08 36.66
N ALA A 511 26.60 14.80 36.44
CA ALA A 511 26.11 14.03 35.30
C ALA A 511 24.76 13.39 35.67
N LEU A 512 23.73 13.60 34.84
CA LEU A 512 22.46 12.88 34.91
C LEU A 512 22.43 11.86 33.76
N ASP A 513 21.83 10.69 34.00
CA ASP A 513 21.81 9.49 33.14
C ASP A 513 22.14 9.73 31.65
N GLY A 514 23.42 9.58 31.30
CA GLY A 514 23.89 9.56 29.92
C GLY A 514 24.15 10.90 29.22
N SER A 515 24.11 12.06 29.91
CA SER A 515 24.41 13.39 29.32
C SER A 515 25.68 14.06 29.88
N GLU A 516 26.10 15.15 29.21
CA GLU A 516 27.21 16.02 29.61
C GLU A 516 27.03 16.60 31.02
N CYS A 517 28.16 16.96 31.63
CA CYS A 517 28.26 17.62 32.91
C CYS A 517 27.50 18.96 32.90
N CYS A 518 26.63 19.19 33.88
CA CYS A 518 25.84 20.40 33.96
C CYS A 518 25.73 20.93 35.39
N TYR A 519 25.58 22.25 35.50
CA TYR A 519 25.23 22.90 36.76
C TYR A 519 23.72 22.70 37.01
N ALA A 520 23.39 22.02 38.12
CA ALA A 520 22.01 21.81 38.51
C ALA A 520 21.41 23.10 39.09
N HIS A 521 20.35 23.64 38.48
CA HIS A 521 19.62 24.79 38.98
C HIS A 521 18.37 24.32 39.74
N LYS A 522 18.22 24.78 40.98
CA LYS A 522 17.01 24.52 41.79
C LYS A 522 15.87 25.44 41.37
N HIS A 523 14.81 24.85 40.83
CA HIS A 523 13.58 25.55 40.50
C HIS A 523 12.83 25.95 41.78
N PRO A 524 12.02 27.03 41.79
CA PRO A 524 11.22 27.44 42.95
C PRO A 524 10.23 26.39 43.48
N ASN A 525 9.84 25.41 42.65
CA ASN A 525 8.99 24.27 43.05
C ASN A 525 9.79 23.09 43.66
N GLY A 526 11.13 23.18 43.72
CA GLY A 526 12.01 22.15 44.28
C GLY A 526 12.59 21.14 43.28
N THR A 527 12.22 21.15 41.99
CA THR A 527 12.86 20.29 40.97
C THR A 527 14.20 20.87 40.51
N GLU A 528 15.22 20.02 40.35
CA GLU A 528 16.52 20.42 39.79
C GLU A 528 16.50 20.17 38.27
N VAL A 529 16.74 21.23 37.47
CA VAL A 529 16.91 21.13 36.01
C VAL A 529 18.38 21.33 35.69
N CYS A 530 18.93 20.46 34.85
CA CYS A 530 20.34 20.47 34.51
C CYS A 530 20.50 21.01 33.09
N CYS A 531 21.17 22.15 32.96
CA CYS A 531 21.38 22.82 31.68
C CYS A 531 22.85 22.64 31.23
N PRO A 532 23.10 22.21 29.98
CA PRO A 532 24.45 22.10 29.42
C PRO A 532 25.28 23.39 29.55
N GLU A 533 26.61 23.30 29.51
CA GLU A 533 27.48 24.49 29.53
C GLU A 533 27.10 25.49 28.43
N ASN A 534 27.16 26.79 28.75
CA ASN A 534 26.68 27.90 27.92
C ASN A 534 25.18 27.87 27.63
N THR A 535 24.38 27.20 28.47
CA THR A 535 22.93 27.34 28.48
C THR A 535 22.44 27.72 29.89
N ARG A 536 21.37 28.51 29.96
CA ARG A 536 20.71 28.93 31.19
C ARG A 536 19.22 28.60 31.12
N PRO A 537 18.59 28.24 32.25
CA PRO A 537 17.14 28.11 32.29
C PRO A 537 16.50 29.47 31.95
N LYS A 538 15.64 29.49 30.93
CA LYS A 538 14.84 30.67 30.55
C LYS A 538 13.38 30.23 30.48
N LYS A 539 12.50 31.05 31.04
CA LYS A 539 11.06 30.85 30.95
C LYS A 539 10.55 31.46 29.65
N ILE A 540 9.93 30.65 28.79
CA ILE A 540 9.32 31.11 27.54
C ILE A 540 7.80 31.15 27.73
N ASP A 541 7.20 32.33 27.53
CA ASP A 541 5.75 32.58 27.40
C ASP A 541 4.80 31.74 28.30
N GLY A 542 5.11 31.65 29.60
CA GLY A 542 4.20 31.04 30.59
C GLY A 542 4.31 29.52 30.75
N GLU A 543 5.23 28.88 30.03
CA GLU A 543 5.49 27.44 30.11
C GLU A 543 6.65 27.10 31.07
N ASP A 544 6.93 25.81 31.26
CA ASP A 544 8.02 25.30 32.09
C ASP A 544 9.39 25.81 31.60
N GLU A 545 10.32 26.05 32.54
CA GLU A 545 11.67 26.52 32.24
C GLU A 545 12.43 25.50 31.38
N MET A 546 13.05 25.96 30.29
CA MET A 546 13.90 25.14 29.43
C MET A 546 15.32 25.72 29.37
N CYS A 547 16.29 24.85 29.10
CA CYS A 547 17.69 25.24 28.96
C CYS A 547 17.91 25.90 27.59
N CYS A 548 18.30 27.16 27.61
CA CYS A 548 18.48 28.02 26.45
C CYS A 548 19.93 28.46 26.34
N PRO A 549 20.54 28.59 25.15
CA PRO A 549 21.87 29.19 25.01
C PRO A 549 22.01 30.51 25.78
N GLU A 550 23.14 30.74 26.44
CA GLU A 550 23.45 31.99 27.13
C GLU A 550 23.42 33.16 26.14
N GLU A 551 24.00 32.92 24.95
CA GLU A 551 23.97 33.77 23.78
C GLU A 551 23.33 33.00 22.61
N GLY A 552 22.21 33.51 22.10
CA GLY A 552 21.48 32.91 20.97
C GLY A 552 19.99 32.71 21.25
N PRO A 553 19.23 32.41 20.19
CA PRO A 553 17.80 32.24 20.31
C PRO A 553 17.44 30.93 21.02
N CYS A 554 16.39 30.95 21.83
CA CYS A 554 15.91 29.75 22.49
C CYS A 554 14.66 29.17 21.84
N CYS A 555 14.79 27.96 21.30
CA CYS A 555 13.67 27.19 20.75
C CYS A 555 13.63 25.78 21.34
N ARG A 556 12.42 25.24 21.47
CA ARG A 556 12.19 23.86 21.90
C ARG A 556 12.74 22.85 20.89
N GLU A 557 13.02 21.64 21.36
CA GLU A 557 13.35 20.53 20.45
C GLU A 557 12.20 20.31 19.45
N GLY A 558 12.55 20.14 18.18
CA GLY A 558 11.56 20.09 17.09
C GLY A 558 11.21 21.46 16.50
N TYR A 559 11.81 22.55 16.98
CA TYR A 559 11.60 23.91 16.47
C TYR A 559 12.92 24.52 15.97
N THR A 560 12.78 25.44 15.02
CA THR A 560 13.86 26.26 14.50
C THR A 560 13.58 27.73 14.78
N PHE A 561 14.61 28.44 15.24
CA PHE A 561 14.56 29.90 15.35
C PHE A 561 14.35 30.52 13.97
N GLN A 562 13.44 31.48 13.91
CA GLN A 562 13.11 32.21 12.69
C GLN A 562 13.60 33.65 12.78
N GLN A 563 13.20 34.40 13.81
CA GLN A 563 13.60 35.79 14.04
C GLN A 563 13.33 36.24 15.47
N GLU A 564 13.98 37.31 15.91
CA GLU A 564 13.63 38.00 17.16
C GLU A 564 12.65 39.14 16.84
N GLN A 565 11.54 39.21 17.58
CA GLN A 565 10.54 40.27 17.44
C GLN A 565 10.08 40.74 18.82
N ASP A 566 10.19 42.05 19.07
CA ASP A 566 9.81 42.68 20.35
C ASP A 566 10.50 42.04 21.57
N GLY A 567 11.78 41.65 21.43
CA GLY A 567 12.56 41.00 22.48
C GLY A 567 12.18 39.54 22.76
N ARG A 568 11.35 38.93 21.90
CA ARG A 568 10.98 37.51 21.94
C ARG A 568 11.55 36.75 20.77
N ASP A 569 12.13 35.60 21.05
CA ASP A 569 12.60 34.65 20.05
C ASP A 569 11.39 33.96 19.42
N ILE A 570 11.19 34.11 18.12
CA ILE A 570 10.12 33.43 17.38
C ILE A 570 10.65 32.11 16.85
N CYS A 571 10.07 31.02 17.35
CA CYS A 571 10.40 29.66 16.99
C CYS A 571 9.25 29.02 16.22
N CYS A 572 9.56 28.31 15.14
CA CYS A 572 8.59 27.57 14.34
C CYS A 572 8.94 26.09 14.27
N PRO A 573 7.95 25.18 14.22
CA PRO A 573 8.19 23.76 14.05
C PRO A 573 9.12 23.47 12.86
N ASN A 574 9.96 22.44 12.98
CA ASN A 574 10.89 22.03 11.92
C ASN A 574 10.14 21.82 10.60
N GLY A 575 10.60 22.46 9.52
CA GLY A 575 9.96 22.41 8.20
C GLY A 575 8.91 23.52 7.96
N THR A 576 8.71 24.42 8.93
CA THR A 576 7.87 25.61 8.78
C THR A 576 8.68 26.89 8.93
N GLU A 577 8.14 27.99 8.40
CA GLU A 577 8.72 29.32 8.41
C GLU A 577 7.75 30.30 9.07
N PHE A 578 8.29 31.27 9.79
CA PHE A 578 7.49 32.34 10.36
C PHE A 578 6.90 33.23 9.26
N LYS A 579 5.57 33.40 9.24
CA LYS A 579 4.86 34.26 8.27
C LYS A 579 4.14 35.46 8.90
N GLY A 580 4.29 35.68 10.21
CA GLY A 580 3.76 36.84 10.93
C GLY A 580 3.04 36.48 12.23
N LEU A 581 2.47 37.48 12.91
CA LEU A 581 1.70 37.30 14.16
C LEU A 581 0.19 37.35 13.91
N HIS A 582 -0.57 36.47 14.55
CA HIS A 582 -2.02 36.55 14.67
C HIS A 582 -2.41 36.52 16.15
N LEU A 583 -3.10 37.56 16.63
CA LEU A 583 -3.42 37.74 18.06
C LEU A 583 -2.19 37.60 18.98
N SER A 584 -1.05 38.17 18.55
CA SER A 584 0.26 38.06 19.23
C SER A 584 0.88 36.66 19.29
N LYS A 585 0.29 35.65 18.62
CA LYS A 585 0.88 34.32 18.48
C LYS A 585 1.60 34.19 17.13
N PRO A 586 2.77 33.53 17.07
CA PRO A 586 3.45 33.28 15.81
C PRO A 586 2.65 32.35 14.89
N VAL A 587 2.59 32.71 13.62
CA VAL A 587 2.01 31.90 12.55
C VAL A 587 3.15 31.29 11.75
N CYS A 588 3.30 29.97 11.87
CA CYS A 588 4.33 29.17 11.24
C CYS A 588 3.71 28.33 10.12
N CYS A 589 4.14 28.55 8.87
CA CYS A 589 3.59 27.86 7.70
C CYS A 589 4.68 27.03 7.00
N PRO A 590 4.36 25.92 6.32
CA PRO A 590 5.27 25.31 5.35
C PRO A 590 5.82 26.36 4.37
N SER A 591 7.07 26.21 3.92
CA SER A 591 7.74 27.22 3.08
C SER A 591 6.99 27.53 1.78
N THR A 592 6.25 26.57 1.23
CA THR A 592 5.42 26.69 0.02
C THR A 592 4.07 27.39 0.27
N MET A 593 3.71 27.64 1.52
CA MET A 593 2.46 28.28 1.91
C MET A 593 2.65 29.76 2.26
N VAL A 594 1.59 30.54 2.02
CA VAL A 594 1.45 31.93 2.38
C VAL A 594 0.41 32.07 3.48
N ARG A 595 0.64 33.04 4.38
CA ARG A 595 -0.31 33.36 5.46
C ARG A 595 -1.47 34.18 4.91
N ILE A 596 -2.68 33.89 5.37
CA ILE A 596 -3.87 34.69 5.09
C ILE A 596 -3.81 35.96 5.94
N ALA A 597 -4.03 37.13 5.32
CA ALA A 597 -4.05 38.39 6.03
C ALA A 597 -5.02 38.32 7.23
N ASP A 598 -4.56 38.78 8.38
CA ASP A 598 -5.32 38.79 9.64
C ASP A 598 -5.84 37.43 10.14
N SER A 599 -5.27 36.32 9.68
CA SER A 599 -5.63 34.96 10.12
C SER A 599 -4.42 34.20 10.70
N SER A 600 -4.70 33.17 11.50
CA SER A 600 -3.74 32.16 11.95
C SER A 600 -3.48 31.06 10.92
N THR A 601 -4.17 31.08 9.78
CA THR A 601 -4.10 30.03 8.77
C THR A 601 -3.21 30.39 7.59
N CYS A 602 -2.74 29.35 6.90
CA CYS A 602 -1.91 29.42 5.71
C CYS A 602 -2.56 28.63 4.56
N HIS A 603 -2.23 28.98 3.31
CA HIS A 603 -2.61 28.22 2.12
C HIS A 603 -1.46 28.20 1.11
N PRO A 604 -1.44 27.28 0.13
CA PRO A 604 -0.42 27.30 -0.91
C PRO A 604 -0.44 28.62 -1.72
N ALA A 605 0.74 29.15 -2.06
CA ALA A 605 0.88 30.51 -2.62
C ALA A 605 0.03 30.80 -3.88
N ASN A 606 -0.23 29.79 -4.69
CA ASN A 606 -0.95 29.91 -5.97
C ASN A 606 -2.43 29.52 -5.88
N PHE A 607 -2.97 29.43 -4.67
CA PHE A 607 -4.35 29.01 -4.43
C PHE A 607 -5.19 30.20 -3.97
N GLN A 608 -6.42 30.26 -4.44
CA GLN A 608 -7.41 31.27 -4.06
C GLN A 608 -8.54 30.63 -3.26
N TYR A 609 -8.98 31.27 -2.18
CA TYR A 609 -10.14 30.81 -1.44
C TYR A 609 -11.40 30.97 -2.30
N MET A 610 -12.17 29.90 -2.45
CA MET A 610 -13.44 29.91 -3.16
C MET A 610 -14.57 29.55 -2.21
N GLU A 611 -15.49 30.48 -1.99
CA GLU A 611 -16.61 30.31 -1.05
C GLU A 611 -17.51 29.11 -1.40
N SER A 612 -17.73 28.84 -2.69
CA SER A 612 -18.54 27.69 -3.14
C SER A 612 -17.92 26.33 -2.79
N PHE A 613 -16.59 26.27 -2.64
CA PHE A 613 -15.89 25.09 -2.16
C PHE A 613 -15.65 25.12 -0.65
N ARG A 614 -15.66 26.32 -0.04
CA ARG A 614 -15.12 26.58 1.31
C ARG A 614 -13.69 26.07 1.48
N LYS A 615 -12.90 26.14 0.41
CA LYS A 615 -11.53 25.62 0.32
C LYS A 615 -10.67 26.55 -0.53
N TYR A 616 -9.36 26.37 -0.44
CA TYR A 616 -8.39 27.00 -1.32
C TYR A 616 -8.28 26.18 -2.59
N ILE A 617 -8.47 26.80 -3.75
CA ILE A 617 -8.43 26.14 -5.05
C ILE A 617 -7.30 26.76 -5.87
N GLY A 618 -6.45 25.95 -6.47
CA GLY A 618 -5.31 26.39 -7.26
C GLY A 618 -5.02 25.50 -8.45
N MET A 619 -4.23 26.02 -9.38
CA MET A 619 -3.75 25.27 -10.55
C MET A 619 -2.30 24.89 -10.37
N VAL A 620 -1.98 23.61 -10.57
CA VAL A 620 -0.62 23.07 -10.51
C VAL A 620 -0.19 22.69 -11.92
N LYS A 621 0.92 23.27 -12.39
CA LYS A 621 1.45 23.02 -13.74
C LYS A 621 2.20 21.69 -13.77
N ILE A 622 1.88 20.86 -14.75
CA ILE A 622 2.63 19.65 -15.08
C ILE A 622 3.83 20.10 -15.92
N GLY A 623 5.05 19.96 -15.39
CA GLY A 623 6.24 20.49 -16.06
C GLY A 623 6.41 19.99 -17.50
N ILE A 624 6.95 20.83 -18.39
CA ILE A 624 7.05 20.58 -19.85
C ILE A 624 7.86 19.30 -20.17
N LEU A 625 8.85 18.95 -19.34
CA LEU A 625 9.67 17.74 -19.52
C LEU A 625 8.89 16.43 -19.32
N TRP A 626 7.66 16.50 -18.83
CA TRP A 626 6.82 15.34 -18.52
C TRP A 626 5.83 14.96 -19.63
N ASN A 627 5.80 15.71 -20.74
CA ASN A 627 4.94 15.43 -21.90
C ASN A 627 5.30 14.13 -22.65
N VAL A 628 6.34 13.41 -22.23
CA VAL A 628 6.83 12.20 -22.89
C VAL A 628 6.21 10.90 -22.32
N PHE A 629 5.66 10.95 -21.11
CA PHE A 629 5.06 9.77 -20.46
C PHE A 629 3.64 10.08 -20.00
N GLY A 630 2.68 9.33 -20.53
CA GLY A 630 1.26 9.44 -20.18
C GLY A 630 1.04 9.43 -18.69
N LYS A 631 0.40 10.49 -18.18
CA LYS A 631 0.20 10.66 -16.74
C LYS A 631 -0.84 9.68 -16.22
N THR A 632 -0.45 8.92 -15.21
CA THR A 632 -1.33 8.02 -14.46
C THR A 632 -2.11 8.79 -13.39
N ARG A 633 -3.17 8.15 -12.87
CA ARG A 633 -3.93 8.64 -11.71
C ARG A 633 -3.01 8.95 -10.52
N VAL A 634 -2.04 8.06 -10.26
CA VAL A 634 -1.07 8.19 -9.16
C VAL A 634 -0.18 9.42 -9.32
N GLU A 635 0.28 9.71 -10.54
CA GLU A 635 1.12 10.89 -10.79
C GLU A 635 0.36 12.20 -10.62
N LEU A 636 -0.90 12.26 -11.06
CA LEU A 636 -1.74 13.45 -10.86
C LEU A 636 -2.03 13.71 -9.39
N MET A 637 -2.30 12.65 -8.62
CA MET A 637 -2.49 12.75 -7.18
C MET A 637 -1.23 13.35 -6.52
N LYS A 638 -0.06 12.81 -6.86
CA LYS A 638 1.24 13.26 -6.31
C LYS A 638 1.51 14.74 -6.56
N LEU A 639 1.15 15.27 -7.74
CA LEU A 639 1.30 16.70 -8.04
C LEU A 639 0.52 17.61 -7.10
N CYS A 640 -0.69 17.22 -6.71
CA CYS A 640 -1.45 17.97 -5.70
C CYS A 640 -0.90 17.73 -4.29
N GLU A 641 -0.46 16.52 -3.96
CA GLU A 641 0.10 16.18 -2.65
C GLU A 641 1.40 16.96 -2.36
N ASP A 642 2.27 17.15 -3.35
CA ASP A 642 3.49 17.95 -3.24
C ASP A 642 3.19 19.43 -2.87
N GLU A 643 1.98 19.91 -3.18
CA GLU A 643 1.45 21.23 -2.82
C GLU A 643 0.61 21.20 -1.53
N ASN A 644 0.62 20.10 -0.77
CA ASN A 644 -0.25 19.84 0.38
C ASN A 644 -1.75 19.97 0.06
N ALA A 645 -2.15 19.54 -1.14
CA ALA A 645 -3.49 19.62 -1.67
C ALA A 645 -3.99 18.25 -2.16
N LEU A 646 -5.24 18.21 -2.61
CA LEU A 646 -5.88 17.06 -3.26
C LEU A 646 -6.41 17.48 -4.63
N PRO A 647 -6.53 16.58 -5.63
CA PRO A 647 -7.23 16.89 -6.86
C PRO A 647 -8.67 17.38 -6.60
N VAL A 648 -9.12 18.40 -7.34
CA VAL A 648 -10.41 19.05 -7.07
C VAL A 648 -11.60 18.10 -7.23
N LYS A 649 -12.52 18.13 -6.28
CA LYS A 649 -13.82 17.45 -6.33
C LYS A 649 -14.93 18.47 -6.57
N ILE A 650 -15.86 18.17 -7.47
CA ILE A 650 -16.97 19.08 -7.84
C ILE A 650 -18.31 18.41 -7.55
N ASP A 651 -18.99 18.88 -6.51
CA ASP A 651 -20.24 18.30 -6.01
C ASP A 651 -21.50 18.94 -6.60
N ASN A 652 -21.39 20.14 -7.19
CA ASN A 652 -22.54 20.87 -7.72
C ASN A 652 -22.15 21.91 -8.80
N LYS A 653 -23.18 22.49 -9.42
CA LYS A 653 -23.03 23.51 -10.47
C LYS A 653 -22.31 24.78 -10.01
N GLU A 654 -22.57 25.24 -8.79
CA GLU A 654 -21.99 26.47 -8.25
C GLU A 654 -20.46 26.34 -8.11
N GLN A 655 -19.99 25.18 -7.62
CA GLN A 655 -18.57 24.85 -7.58
C GLN A 655 -17.94 24.83 -8.97
N ASN A 656 -18.58 24.18 -9.94
CA ASN A 656 -18.08 24.15 -11.32
C ASN A 656 -17.98 25.54 -11.95
N ASP A 657 -19.00 26.38 -11.76
CA ASP A 657 -19.00 27.75 -12.27
C ASP A 657 -17.92 28.62 -11.61
N ALA A 658 -17.64 28.42 -10.32
CA ALA A 658 -16.63 29.18 -9.60
C ALA A 658 -15.21 28.94 -10.15
N LEU A 659 -14.94 27.78 -10.75
CA LEU A 659 -13.65 27.49 -11.38
C LEU A 659 -13.31 28.43 -12.56
N LYS A 660 -14.29 29.18 -13.10
CA LYS A 660 -14.08 30.24 -14.11
C LYS A 660 -13.12 31.33 -13.63
N ALA A 661 -13.04 31.54 -12.32
CA ALA A 661 -12.11 32.50 -11.74
C ALA A 661 -10.63 32.08 -11.82
N LEU A 662 -10.30 30.83 -12.19
CA LEU A 662 -8.91 30.35 -12.25
C LEU A 662 -8.16 30.76 -13.52
N ASN A 663 -8.82 31.36 -14.52
CA ASN A 663 -8.21 31.70 -15.82
C ASN A 663 -7.47 30.52 -16.47
N ILE A 664 -8.16 29.37 -16.54
CA ILE A 664 -7.63 28.14 -17.16
C ILE A 664 -7.17 28.44 -18.59
N ASP A 665 -6.01 27.88 -18.99
CA ASP A 665 -5.47 28.04 -20.35
C ASP A 665 -6.48 27.54 -21.39
N LYS A 666 -6.99 28.48 -22.18
CA LYS A 666 -7.99 28.27 -23.23
C LYS A 666 -7.62 27.18 -24.23
N THR A 667 -6.33 26.92 -24.41
CA THR A 667 -5.85 25.98 -25.42
C THR A 667 -5.85 24.53 -24.94
N HIS A 668 -5.68 24.28 -23.64
CA HIS A 668 -5.46 22.92 -23.13
C HIS A 668 -6.46 22.47 -22.05
N GLY A 669 -7.23 23.38 -21.44
CA GLY A 669 -8.06 23.06 -20.29
C GLY A 669 -7.23 22.72 -19.04
N ALA A 670 -7.87 22.09 -18.05
CA ALA A 670 -7.18 21.60 -16.86
C ALA A 670 -7.82 20.32 -16.33
N ALA A 671 -6.99 19.42 -15.80
CA ALA A 671 -7.42 18.15 -15.23
C ALA A 671 -8.18 18.42 -13.93
N ILE A 672 -9.22 17.63 -13.69
CA ILE A 672 -9.93 17.63 -12.41
C ILE A 672 -9.66 16.33 -11.66
N GLY A 673 -10.13 16.26 -10.42
CA GLY A 673 -10.00 15.07 -9.59
C GLY A 673 -10.84 13.87 -10.00
N LEU A 674 -11.45 13.84 -11.19
CA LEU A 674 -12.30 12.73 -11.63
C LEU A 674 -11.52 11.82 -12.59
N ALA A 675 -11.44 10.53 -12.26
CA ALA A 675 -10.72 9.54 -13.06
C ALA A 675 -11.29 8.12 -12.90
N ILE A 676 -11.00 7.22 -13.84
CA ILE A 676 -11.25 5.79 -13.67
C ILE A 676 -10.12 5.20 -12.79
N PRO A 677 -10.44 4.45 -11.72
CA PRO A 677 -9.42 3.80 -10.89
C PRO A 677 -8.51 2.86 -11.70
N GLU A 678 -7.24 2.75 -11.30
CA GLU A 678 -6.29 1.86 -11.97
C GLU A 678 -6.76 0.40 -11.93
N GLY A 679 -6.72 -0.26 -13.09
CA GLY A 679 -7.18 -1.64 -13.26
C GLY A 679 -8.68 -1.81 -13.46
N GLU A 680 -9.49 -0.75 -13.31
CA GLU A 680 -10.91 -0.82 -13.65
C GLU A 680 -11.14 -0.66 -15.16
N GLN A 681 -12.11 -1.40 -15.71
CA GLN A 681 -12.50 -1.25 -17.11
C GLN A 681 -13.19 0.09 -17.33
N TRP A 682 -12.96 0.67 -18.52
CA TRP A 682 -13.65 1.89 -18.92
C TRP A 682 -15.17 1.65 -18.92
N GLY A 683 -15.89 2.59 -18.35
CA GLY A 683 -17.35 2.62 -18.32
C GLY A 683 -17.82 3.99 -17.86
N LYS A 684 -18.96 4.44 -18.39
CA LYS A 684 -19.54 5.75 -18.02
C LYS A 684 -19.78 5.89 -16.51
N ASP A 685 -20.06 4.78 -15.84
CA ASP A 685 -20.26 4.71 -14.40
C ASP A 685 -19.00 4.32 -13.60
N SER A 686 -17.83 4.21 -14.24
CA SER A 686 -16.55 3.82 -13.62
C SER A 686 -15.78 4.99 -13.03
N PHE A 687 -16.10 6.23 -13.39
CA PHE A 687 -15.40 7.41 -12.86
C PHE A 687 -15.59 7.58 -11.34
N ARG A 688 -14.50 7.91 -10.65
CA ARG A 688 -14.43 8.17 -9.20
C ARG A 688 -13.62 9.43 -8.93
N TRP A 689 -14.01 10.16 -7.88
CA TRP A 689 -13.19 11.25 -7.37
C TRP A 689 -11.90 10.70 -6.74
N MET A 690 -10.74 11.21 -7.15
CA MET A 690 -9.44 10.81 -6.64
C MET A 690 -9.27 11.16 -5.15
N ALA A 691 -9.93 12.21 -4.68
CA ALA A 691 -9.84 12.70 -3.31
C ALA A 691 -10.43 11.72 -2.27
N ASP A 692 -11.51 11.00 -2.59
CA ASP A 692 -12.23 10.15 -1.63
C ASP A 692 -12.77 8.82 -2.22
N GLY A 693 -12.59 8.59 -3.52
CA GLY A 693 -13.09 7.41 -4.22
C GLY A 693 -14.61 7.41 -4.44
N SER A 694 -15.33 8.50 -4.16
CA SER A 694 -16.78 8.54 -4.34
C SER A 694 -17.18 8.64 -5.81
N LYS A 695 -18.42 8.22 -6.13
CA LYS A 695 -19.03 8.51 -7.44
C LYS A 695 -19.43 9.98 -7.54
N PRO A 696 -19.46 10.58 -8.74
CA PRO A 696 -20.00 11.92 -8.93
C PRO A 696 -21.52 11.92 -8.66
N THR A 697 -21.99 12.80 -7.78
CA THR A 697 -23.43 13.06 -7.55
C THR A 697 -23.98 14.10 -8.52
N TRP A 698 -23.09 14.86 -9.15
CA TRP A 698 -23.38 15.86 -10.15
C TRP A 698 -22.30 15.77 -11.24
N SER A 699 -22.67 16.04 -12.49
CA SER A 699 -21.73 16.05 -13.61
C SER A 699 -22.09 17.09 -14.65
N ASN A 700 -21.08 17.63 -15.33
CA ASN A 700 -21.25 18.61 -16.41
C ASN A 700 -20.56 18.16 -17.69
N TRP A 701 -20.76 16.90 -18.10
CA TRP A 701 -20.20 16.36 -19.34
C TRP A 701 -20.55 17.24 -20.55
N LEU A 702 -19.57 17.41 -21.43
CA LEU A 702 -19.77 17.97 -22.77
C LEU A 702 -20.73 17.05 -23.55
N GLU A 703 -21.48 17.62 -24.48
CA GLU A 703 -22.39 16.81 -25.31
C GLU A 703 -21.61 15.71 -26.05
N GLY A 704 -22.04 14.46 -25.87
CA GLY A 704 -21.35 13.26 -26.37
C GLY A 704 -20.46 12.56 -25.34
N GLN A 705 -20.01 13.26 -24.30
CA GLN A 705 -19.06 12.75 -23.30
C GLN A 705 -19.76 12.05 -22.10
N PRO A 706 -19.07 11.13 -21.39
CA PRO A 706 -17.77 10.56 -21.75
C PRO A 706 -17.92 9.55 -22.91
N ASP A 707 -16.94 9.52 -23.83
CA ASP A 707 -17.03 8.78 -25.10
C ASP A 707 -15.92 7.75 -25.37
N ASN A 708 -14.81 7.77 -24.61
CA ASN A 708 -13.66 6.88 -24.81
C ASN A 708 -13.10 6.91 -26.24
N ALA A 709 -13.05 8.07 -26.89
CA ALA A 709 -12.59 8.17 -28.27
C ALA A 709 -11.12 7.73 -28.45
N GLY A 710 -10.28 7.91 -27.42
CA GLY A 710 -8.85 7.58 -27.42
C GLY A 710 -8.46 6.23 -26.80
N PRO A 711 -7.15 5.89 -26.79
CA PRO A 711 -6.62 4.74 -26.07
C PRO A 711 -6.83 4.93 -24.55
N THR A 712 -7.96 4.44 -24.06
CA THR A 712 -8.44 4.48 -22.66
C THR A 712 -8.41 5.88 -22.06
N GLU A 713 -9.48 6.63 -22.27
CA GLU A 713 -9.68 7.96 -21.69
C GLU A 713 -10.07 7.84 -20.22
N ILE A 714 -9.05 7.73 -19.36
CA ILE A 714 -9.23 7.46 -17.92
C ILE A 714 -9.23 8.73 -17.06
N LEU A 715 -8.84 9.87 -17.62
CA LEU A 715 -8.77 11.16 -16.92
C LEU A 715 -9.87 12.09 -17.42
N VAL A 716 -10.24 13.08 -16.62
CA VAL A 716 -11.23 14.09 -17.00
C VAL A 716 -10.61 15.48 -16.92
N LYS A 717 -10.83 16.29 -17.95
CA LYS A 717 -10.48 17.71 -17.97
C LYS A 717 -11.72 18.60 -18.03
N LEU A 718 -11.56 19.85 -17.59
CA LEU A 718 -12.49 20.95 -17.81
C LEU A 718 -12.17 21.66 -19.12
N THR A 719 -13.18 21.83 -19.97
CA THR A 719 -13.14 22.71 -21.15
C THR A 719 -13.26 24.17 -20.72
N VAL A 720 -12.56 25.08 -21.41
CA VAL A 720 -12.48 26.48 -20.95
C VAL A 720 -13.69 27.31 -21.36
N ASP A 721 -14.33 27.00 -22.49
CA ASP A 721 -15.40 27.84 -23.03
C ASP A 721 -16.70 27.76 -22.22
N ASN A 722 -17.00 26.59 -21.67
CA ASN A 722 -18.28 26.33 -20.98
C ASN A 722 -18.13 25.53 -19.68
N MET A 723 -16.91 25.22 -19.25
CA MET A 723 -16.62 24.44 -18.03
C MET A 723 -17.29 23.07 -18.04
N GLN A 724 -17.41 22.49 -19.22
CA GLN A 724 -17.90 21.12 -19.38
C GLN A 724 -16.76 20.12 -19.24
N TRP A 725 -17.12 18.87 -18.99
CA TRP A 725 -16.18 17.79 -18.72
C TRP A 725 -15.99 16.94 -19.96
N GLU A 726 -14.75 16.56 -20.24
CA GLU A 726 -14.34 15.71 -21.35
C GLU A 726 -13.37 14.66 -20.79
N ASP A 727 -13.62 13.37 -21.04
CA ASP A 727 -12.60 12.36 -20.75
C ASP A 727 -11.48 12.45 -21.79
N VAL A 728 -10.25 12.23 -21.35
CA VAL A 728 -9.07 12.35 -22.19
C VAL A 728 -8.07 11.26 -21.87
N ALA A 729 -7.37 10.82 -22.92
CA ALA A 729 -6.34 9.81 -22.77
C ALA A 729 -5.13 10.40 -22.05
N ARG A 730 -4.38 11.30 -22.69
CA ARG A 730 -3.06 11.75 -22.23
C ARG A 730 -2.70 13.05 -22.94
N GLU A 731 -2.90 14.20 -22.29
CA GLU A 731 -2.27 15.51 -22.61
C GLU A 731 -3.00 16.62 -21.83
N ILE A 732 -2.60 16.82 -20.57
CA ILE A 732 -3.13 17.94 -19.79
C ILE A 732 -1.96 18.64 -19.10
N PRO A 733 -1.67 19.92 -19.40
CA PRO A 733 -0.50 20.61 -18.84
C PRO A 733 -0.74 21.13 -17.42
N THR A 734 -1.97 21.04 -16.90
CA THR A 734 -2.36 21.62 -15.61
C THR A 734 -3.39 20.73 -14.92
N ILE A 735 -3.29 20.57 -13.61
CA ILE A 735 -4.33 19.99 -12.76
C ILE A 735 -4.86 21.03 -11.77
N ILE A 736 -6.16 20.99 -11.49
CA ILE A 736 -6.78 21.80 -10.45
C ILE A 736 -6.76 21.01 -9.14
N CYS A 737 -6.20 21.61 -8.11
CA CYS A 737 -6.11 21.05 -6.77
C CYS A 737 -6.93 21.91 -5.78
N MET A 738 -7.41 21.27 -4.71
CA MET A 738 -8.08 21.88 -3.56
C MET A 738 -7.30 21.59 -2.29
N ALA A 739 -7.15 22.59 -1.42
CA ALA A 739 -6.44 22.50 -0.16
C ALA A 739 -7.32 23.01 0.99
N GLU A 740 -7.19 22.37 2.14
CA GLU A 740 -7.71 22.89 3.40
C GLU A 740 -6.81 24.00 3.92
N PRO A 741 -7.33 24.98 4.69
CA PRO A 741 -6.48 25.91 5.41
C PRO A 741 -5.56 25.14 6.37
N TYR A 742 -4.25 25.41 6.28
CA TYR A 742 -3.28 24.93 7.25
C TYR A 742 -3.32 25.83 8.48
N GLU A 743 -3.50 25.29 9.67
CA GLU A 743 -3.42 26.10 10.89
C GLU A 743 -1.95 26.33 11.27
N GLY A 744 -1.52 27.59 11.22
CA GLY A 744 -0.12 27.97 11.49
C GLY A 744 0.15 28.39 12.93
N THR A 745 -0.87 28.57 13.76
CA THR A 745 -0.70 28.72 15.21
C THR A 745 -0.81 27.36 15.88
N GLU A 746 0.08 27.06 16.82
CA GLU A 746 -0.08 25.85 17.61
C GLU A 746 -1.36 25.92 18.44
N LYS A 747 -2.15 24.85 18.38
CA LYS A 747 -3.23 24.67 19.35
C LYS A 747 -2.60 24.39 20.70
N GLU A 748 -2.82 25.28 21.66
CA GLU A 748 -2.50 25.04 23.06
C GLU A 748 -3.19 23.74 23.50
N ASN A 749 -2.39 22.69 23.71
CA ASN A 749 -2.70 21.39 24.30
C ASN A 749 -3.38 20.32 23.42
N GLY A 750 -2.57 19.36 22.94
CA GLY A 750 -2.67 17.96 23.37
C GLY A 750 -3.69 17.01 22.75
N GLU A 751 -4.67 17.43 21.94
CA GLU A 751 -5.76 16.50 21.53
C GLU A 751 -5.78 16.00 20.06
N TYR A 752 -4.91 16.45 19.15
CA TYR A 752 -5.14 16.16 17.71
C TYR A 752 -3.98 15.63 16.85
N MET A 753 -2.86 15.15 17.43
CA MET A 753 -1.83 14.46 16.63
C MET A 753 -2.26 13.04 16.15
N PHE A 754 -3.42 12.52 16.57
CA PHE A 754 -3.96 11.24 16.08
C PHE A 754 -4.90 11.34 14.87
N ALA A 755 -5.38 12.53 14.47
CA ALA A 755 -6.42 12.64 13.43
C ALA A 755 -5.90 12.52 11.99
N LYS A 756 -4.62 12.84 11.74
CA LYS A 756 -4.07 12.83 10.37
C LYS A 756 -3.84 11.41 9.84
N SER A 757 -3.54 10.45 10.72
CA SER A 757 -3.48 9.01 10.38
C SER A 757 -4.86 8.36 10.22
N PHE A 758 -5.91 8.96 10.80
CA PHE A 758 -7.27 8.40 10.75
C PHE A 758 -8.01 8.73 9.44
N LEU A 759 -7.72 9.88 8.81
CA LEU A 759 -8.32 10.29 7.53
C LEU A 759 -7.82 9.47 6.33
N LEU A 760 -6.65 8.84 6.42
CA LEU A 760 -6.14 7.91 5.40
C LEU A 760 -6.47 6.44 5.72
N GLY A 761 -7.02 6.13 6.91
CA GLY A 761 -7.16 4.76 7.42
C GLY A 761 -8.59 4.25 7.70
N SER A 762 -9.62 5.11 7.74
CA SER A 762 -10.98 4.66 8.09
C SER A 762 -11.89 4.40 6.89
N ARG A 763 -11.90 3.15 6.41
CA ARG A 763 -12.99 2.59 5.60
C ARG A 763 -14.01 1.89 6.51
N ARG A 764 -15.29 2.19 6.28
CA ARG A 764 -16.53 1.63 6.86
C ARG A 764 -16.89 2.08 8.27
N PHE A 765 -17.78 3.06 8.36
CA PHE A 765 -19.13 2.93 8.92
C PHE A 765 -19.84 4.26 8.70
N GLN A 766 -20.89 4.28 7.85
CA GLN A 766 -22.07 5.14 8.05
C GLN A 766 -23.16 4.84 7.01
N ASN A 767 -24.32 4.42 7.55
CA ASN A 767 -25.71 4.64 7.13
C ASN A 767 -26.54 3.84 8.15
N GLY A 768 -27.43 4.36 9.00
CA GLY A 768 -27.91 5.72 9.25
C GLY A 768 -28.94 5.71 10.41
N GLU A 769 -29.17 6.90 10.97
CA GLU A 769 -30.39 7.44 11.64
C GLU A 769 -31.03 6.71 12.85
N PHE A 770 -30.77 7.22 14.07
CA PHE A 770 -31.61 8.22 14.78
C PHE A 770 -30.80 8.96 15.85
#